data_AF-A0A534PH03-F1
#
_entry.id   AF-A0A534PH03-F1
#
_cell.length_a   1.000
_cell.length_b   1.000
_cell.length_c   1.000
_cell.angle_alpha   90.00
_cell.angle_beta   90.00
_cell.angle_gamma   90.00
#
_symmetry.space_group_name_H-M   'P 1'
#
loop_
_entity.id
_entity.type
_entity.pdbx_description
1 polymer ?
#
loop_
_entity_poly.entity_id
_entity_poly.type
_entity_poly.pdbx_seq_one_letter_code
_entity_poly.pdbx_strand_id
1 'polypeptide(L)'
;MASIPPRETIPEGPTLHQTPPALSTLVGRYAIKHELGRGGMGQVFAAVDEKLERPVAVKLLNPGPHTAEELLRFEREARAAGALNHPNILTVFDVGVHEGAPFMVTELLEGGTLRSRLAEGPFPAAQAASIALQIARGLAVAHEKGIVHRDLKPENVFLTRDGRAKILDFGIAKLTAGGQRPATLETGKGVLLGTLGYMSPEQLRGLPANTRSDIFGCGVILYEMLCGRLPFPDDGSPLIGGIAAVTGEPAPMVAGIPAALQAVVQRCLEKDPARRFESAAALAQALEAPAERRGRHRWRALIVVSVLAAAIAVWLWQRAARMRWAQAAIPRVVELVEKGDFSAAYALGAKVEKVVPTDPVLLRLWPEMSQLIAVETDPPGADVYVREYSAAGAAFQHLGKTPLAQTRLPLAFLRWRVIKEGFEPLERASSALEGWPVIPGPLSAKRIGTLRFALDKAGSVPKGMVRVRGGRVSAGVTGLDHLPPVELPDYLIDRSEVTNRDFKSFVDGGGYRRRELWEAGPSGQPWEGAIAPFVDRTGRPGPSTWESGSYPDGQGDLPVTGVSWYEAAAYAAFTGKRLPTLYHWTHAAGLWAAEAIAPTSNFSGVGLLPAGPERGFSPFGAFDMAGNAKEWCWNAMGDRRYIMGGAWNEADYSFNEADAQPPMDRAPTHGFRLMISPPASKAELPLLRDEPDYRKERPVAADVFDRYRKLYEYDPAALDASVDAVDDSDPRWRKETVNFAAAYGKERVTGYLFTPRTSKPPWQVVIYFPTGSATQRNADVMAQVRFFDSFVKSGRAVFFPVSKGMYQRYDDFDSIPRSAPAYRAHVIAWSNDLGRSIDYLQSRTDIDGSRIAYVGSSFGARMGPLLVAVERRIKTAIWLGGGLSLERSPPEVDPFNFAPRVHQPVLMINGRLDWIRPPETTQFPLFRALGTAEQDKRHVLSESGHFPPREIEVRESLAWLDRYLGPVW
;
A
#
# COMPACT_ATOMS: atom_id res chain seq x y z
N MET A 1 -1.91 -57.62 -81.74
CA MET A 1 -1.69 -56.25 -81.23
C MET A 1 -3.05 -55.70 -80.86
N ALA A 2 -3.53 -56.09 -79.67
CA ALA A 2 -4.95 -56.07 -79.35
C ALA A 2 -5.13 -55.50 -77.95
N SER A 3 -6.03 -54.53 -77.88
CA SER A 3 -6.39 -53.66 -76.77
C SER A 3 -7.27 -54.39 -75.75
N ILE A 4 -6.95 -54.19 -74.46
CA ILE A 4 -7.72 -54.69 -73.31
C ILE A 4 -7.97 -53.52 -72.34
N PRO A 5 -9.19 -53.36 -71.80
CA PRO A 5 -9.63 -52.19 -71.03
C PRO A 5 -9.19 -52.23 -69.56
N PRO A 6 -9.35 -51.13 -68.78
CA PRO A 6 -8.99 -51.09 -67.38
C PRO A 6 -10.06 -51.74 -66.48
N ARG A 7 -9.60 -52.52 -65.51
CA ARG A 7 -10.39 -53.20 -64.47
C ARG A 7 -10.85 -52.24 -63.37
N GLU A 8 -12.06 -52.49 -62.90
CA GLU A 8 -12.72 -51.88 -61.74
C GLU A 8 -11.86 -51.93 -60.46
N THR A 9 -11.83 -50.81 -59.73
CA THR A 9 -11.31 -50.71 -58.36
C THR A 9 -12.47 -50.72 -57.35
N ILE A 10 -12.28 -51.54 -56.32
CA ILE A 10 -13.16 -51.81 -55.18
C ILE A 10 -13.15 -50.60 -54.21
N PRO A 11 -14.27 -50.25 -53.53
CA PRO A 11 -14.31 -49.10 -52.62
C PRO A 11 -13.50 -49.33 -51.34
N GLU A 12 -12.77 -48.28 -50.93
CA GLU A 12 -12.00 -48.19 -49.68
C GLU A 12 -12.90 -48.27 -48.44
N GLY A 13 -12.32 -48.80 -47.35
CA GLY A 13 -12.95 -49.00 -46.04
C GLY A 13 -13.34 -47.70 -45.30
N PRO A 14 -13.91 -47.82 -44.08
CA PRO A 14 -14.51 -46.69 -43.38
C PRO A 14 -13.46 -45.64 -43.03
N THR A 15 -13.72 -44.43 -43.50
CA THR A 15 -12.97 -43.21 -43.29
C THR A 15 -12.76 -42.92 -41.81
N LEU A 16 -11.49 -42.69 -41.43
CA LEU A 16 -11.10 -42.08 -40.16
C LEU A 16 -11.87 -40.77 -40.00
N HIS A 17 -12.67 -40.66 -38.94
CA HIS A 17 -13.39 -39.43 -38.61
C HIS A 17 -12.40 -38.28 -38.44
N GLN A 18 -12.39 -37.38 -39.44
CA GLN A 18 -11.63 -36.13 -39.39
C GLN A 18 -12.21 -35.24 -38.29
N THR A 19 -11.33 -34.79 -37.39
CA THR A 19 -11.63 -33.81 -36.33
C THR A 19 -12.18 -32.51 -36.95
N PRO A 20 -13.25 -31.90 -36.42
CA PRO A 20 -13.75 -30.62 -36.91
C PRO A 20 -12.66 -29.53 -36.80
N PRO A 21 -12.53 -28.61 -37.77
CA PRO A 21 -11.45 -27.62 -37.85
C PRO A 21 -11.44 -26.54 -36.75
N ALA A 22 -12.39 -26.56 -35.80
CA ALA A 22 -12.57 -25.50 -34.81
C ALA A 22 -11.76 -25.65 -33.50
N LEU A 23 -11.01 -26.74 -33.30
CA LEU A 23 -10.29 -27.01 -32.04
C LEU A 23 -8.84 -27.50 -32.27
N SER A 24 -8.11 -26.99 -33.26
CA SER A 24 -6.72 -27.44 -33.50
C SER A 24 -5.81 -27.21 -32.29
N THR A 25 -5.99 -26.09 -31.59
CA THR A 25 -5.24 -25.76 -30.37
C THR A 25 -6.11 -25.01 -29.36
N LEU A 26 -6.42 -25.64 -28.22
CA LEU A 26 -7.17 -25.00 -27.13
C LEU A 26 -6.27 -23.97 -26.40
N VAL A 27 -6.80 -22.75 -26.19
CA VAL A 27 -6.10 -21.60 -25.57
C VAL A 27 -4.70 -21.32 -26.13
N GLY A 28 -4.44 -21.70 -27.39
CA GLY A 28 -3.11 -21.54 -28.02
C GLY A 28 -1.98 -22.35 -27.35
N ARG A 29 -2.31 -23.39 -26.57
CA ARG A 29 -1.33 -24.21 -25.84
C ARG A 29 -1.56 -25.72 -25.93
N TYR A 30 -2.82 -26.17 -25.92
CA TYR A 30 -3.13 -27.61 -25.89
C TYR A 30 -3.57 -28.06 -27.29
N ALA A 31 -2.66 -28.68 -28.03
CA ALA A 31 -2.92 -29.19 -29.36
C ALA A 31 -3.76 -30.48 -29.29
N ILE A 32 -5.03 -30.41 -29.68
CA ILE A 32 -5.98 -31.53 -29.63
C ILE A 32 -5.60 -32.56 -30.70
N LYS A 33 -5.54 -33.84 -30.31
CA LYS A 33 -5.19 -34.96 -31.20
C LYS A 33 -6.44 -35.72 -31.66
N HIS A 34 -7.17 -36.33 -30.72
CA HIS A 34 -8.40 -37.06 -30.99
C HIS A 34 -9.29 -37.11 -29.74
N GLU A 35 -10.59 -37.37 -29.92
CA GLU A 35 -11.55 -37.54 -28.83
C GLU A 35 -11.33 -38.90 -28.13
N LEU A 36 -11.25 -38.89 -26.80
CA LEU A 36 -11.13 -40.08 -25.94
C LEU A 36 -12.50 -40.61 -25.51
N GLY A 37 -13.50 -39.73 -25.40
CA GLY A 37 -14.87 -40.11 -25.07
C GLY A 37 -15.79 -38.92 -24.84
N ARG A 38 -17.10 -39.17 -24.95
CA ARG A 38 -18.17 -38.18 -24.78
C ARG A 38 -19.12 -38.61 -23.66
N GLY A 39 -19.46 -37.69 -22.77
CA GLY A 39 -20.40 -37.92 -21.67
C GLY A 39 -21.42 -36.78 -21.50
N GLY A 40 -22.33 -36.92 -20.55
CA GLY A 40 -23.41 -35.95 -20.30
C GLY A 40 -22.92 -34.55 -19.86
N MET A 41 -21.70 -34.42 -19.37
CA MET A 41 -21.11 -33.15 -18.93
C MET A 41 -20.07 -32.57 -19.90
N GLY A 42 -19.72 -33.26 -21.00
CA GLY A 42 -18.71 -32.76 -21.94
C GLY A 42 -17.96 -33.83 -22.73
N GLN A 43 -16.95 -33.38 -23.47
CA GLN A 43 -16.07 -34.19 -24.31
C GLN A 43 -14.67 -34.24 -23.69
N VAL A 44 -14.02 -35.41 -23.73
CA VAL A 44 -12.63 -35.57 -23.29
C VAL A 44 -11.76 -35.84 -24.50
N PHE A 45 -10.66 -35.11 -24.63
CA PHE A 45 -9.74 -35.21 -25.77
C PHE A 45 -8.33 -35.58 -25.29
N ALA A 46 -7.61 -36.37 -26.09
CA ALA A 46 -6.17 -36.48 -25.97
C ALA A 46 -5.53 -35.25 -26.62
N ALA A 47 -4.58 -34.62 -25.95
CA ALA A 47 -3.88 -33.44 -26.43
C ALA A 47 -2.39 -33.45 -26.05
N VAL A 48 -1.63 -32.52 -26.62
CA VAL A 48 -0.23 -32.25 -26.23
C VAL A 48 -0.16 -30.83 -25.68
N ASP A 49 0.39 -30.68 -24.48
CA ASP A 49 0.79 -29.38 -23.95
C ASP A 49 2.05 -28.92 -24.69
N GLU A 50 1.91 -28.02 -25.66
CA GLU A 50 3.01 -27.60 -26.55
C GLU A 50 4.10 -26.81 -25.79
N LYS A 51 3.78 -26.27 -24.61
CA LYS A 51 4.75 -25.54 -23.78
C LYS A 51 5.62 -26.47 -22.94
N LEU A 52 5.06 -27.58 -22.48
CA LEU A 52 5.74 -28.55 -21.61
C LEU A 52 6.09 -29.87 -22.33
N GLU A 53 5.77 -29.96 -23.63
CA GLU A 53 6.02 -31.09 -24.52
C GLU A 53 5.56 -32.44 -23.95
N ARG A 54 4.36 -32.49 -23.35
CA ARG A 54 3.82 -33.69 -22.71
C ARG A 54 2.39 -34.03 -23.14
N PRO A 55 2.02 -35.33 -23.19
CA PRO A 55 0.65 -35.75 -23.44
C PRO A 55 -0.24 -35.44 -22.24
N VAL A 56 -1.46 -34.95 -22.51
CA VAL A 56 -2.47 -34.59 -21.51
C VAL A 56 -3.86 -35.01 -21.98
N ALA A 57 -4.79 -35.17 -21.05
CA ALA A 57 -6.21 -35.32 -21.34
C ALA A 57 -6.95 -34.01 -21.01
N VAL A 58 -7.77 -33.52 -21.93
CA VAL A 58 -8.51 -32.26 -21.80
C VAL A 58 -10.01 -32.55 -21.80
N LYS A 59 -10.68 -32.29 -20.68
CA LYS A 59 -12.14 -32.37 -20.54
C LYS A 59 -12.73 -30.98 -20.80
N LEU A 60 -13.53 -30.86 -21.85
CA LEU A 60 -14.21 -29.63 -22.28
C LEU A 60 -15.71 -29.78 -22.06
N LEU A 61 -16.34 -28.82 -21.38
CA LEU A 61 -17.79 -28.82 -21.20
C LEU A 61 -18.51 -28.50 -22.53
N ASN A 62 -19.73 -29.00 -22.71
CA ASN A 62 -20.49 -28.78 -23.94
C ASN A 62 -20.79 -27.28 -24.14
N PRO A 63 -20.61 -26.70 -25.34
CA PRO A 63 -20.88 -25.29 -25.59
C PRO A 63 -22.38 -24.96 -25.43
N GLY A 64 -22.71 -23.97 -24.60
CA GLY A 64 -24.08 -23.52 -24.31
C GLY A 64 -24.17 -22.67 -23.03
N PRO A 65 -25.34 -22.07 -22.71
CA PRO A 65 -25.53 -21.36 -21.45
C PRO A 65 -25.47 -22.33 -20.27
N HIS A 66 -24.37 -22.29 -19.52
CA HIS A 66 -24.23 -23.02 -18.26
C HIS A 66 -24.91 -22.24 -17.14
N THR A 67 -25.63 -22.95 -16.27
CA THR A 67 -26.16 -22.36 -15.05
C THR A 67 -25.01 -21.97 -14.10
N ALA A 68 -25.23 -20.94 -13.27
CA ALA A 68 -24.25 -20.56 -12.26
C ALA A 68 -23.85 -21.74 -11.35
N GLU A 69 -24.77 -22.69 -11.13
CA GLU A 69 -24.52 -23.88 -10.35
C GLU A 69 -23.58 -24.88 -11.06
N GLU A 70 -23.69 -25.07 -12.37
CA GLU A 70 -22.80 -25.94 -13.15
C GLU A 70 -21.35 -25.42 -13.18
N LEU A 71 -21.18 -24.10 -13.30
CA LEU A 71 -19.87 -23.45 -13.25
C LEU A 71 -19.25 -23.55 -11.85
N LEU A 72 -20.03 -23.27 -10.79
CA LEU A 72 -19.60 -23.42 -9.40
C LEU A 72 -19.25 -24.89 -9.05
N ARG A 73 -19.96 -25.87 -9.62
CA ARG A 73 -19.65 -27.29 -9.46
C ARG A 73 -18.31 -27.64 -10.10
N PHE A 74 -18.11 -27.22 -11.35
CA PHE A 74 -16.87 -27.46 -12.08
C PHE A 74 -15.64 -26.83 -11.40
N GLU A 75 -15.76 -25.59 -10.94
CA GLU A 75 -14.68 -24.90 -10.21
C GLU A 75 -14.34 -25.56 -8.86
N ARG A 76 -15.33 -26.08 -8.14
CA ARG A 76 -15.11 -26.78 -6.87
C ARG A 76 -14.43 -28.14 -7.09
N GLU A 77 -14.83 -28.86 -8.13
CA GLU A 77 -14.24 -30.13 -8.52
C GLU A 77 -12.77 -29.95 -8.96
N ALA A 78 -12.53 -28.96 -9.83
CA ALA A 78 -11.20 -28.50 -10.23
C ALA A 78 -10.29 -28.17 -9.04
N ARG A 79 -10.79 -27.38 -8.07
CA ARG A 79 -10.02 -26.96 -6.90
C ARG A 79 -9.73 -28.11 -5.93
N ALA A 80 -10.69 -29.02 -5.73
CA ALA A 80 -10.50 -30.19 -4.88
C ALA A 80 -9.50 -31.18 -5.48
N ALA A 81 -9.61 -31.46 -6.78
CA ALA A 81 -8.70 -32.35 -7.48
C ALA A 81 -7.29 -31.74 -7.62
N GLY A 82 -7.16 -30.44 -7.90
CA GLY A 82 -5.86 -29.74 -7.95
C GLY A 82 -5.14 -29.66 -6.60
N ALA A 83 -5.86 -29.80 -5.47
CA ALA A 83 -5.26 -29.87 -4.15
C ALA A 83 -4.68 -31.26 -3.83
N LEU A 84 -4.94 -32.29 -4.65
CA LEU A 84 -4.52 -33.67 -4.41
C LEU A 84 -3.43 -34.08 -5.40
N ASN A 85 -2.29 -34.54 -4.88
CA ASN A 85 -1.21 -35.10 -5.70
C ASN A 85 -0.80 -36.44 -5.06
N HIS A 86 -1.20 -37.55 -5.70
CA HIS A 86 -0.92 -38.90 -5.21
C HIS A 86 -0.93 -39.91 -6.38
N PRO A 87 -0.09 -40.96 -6.35
CA PRO A 87 -0.05 -41.97 -7.42
C PRO A 87 -1.38 -42.69 -7.69
N ASN A 88 -2.32 -42.71 -6.74
CA ASN A 88 -3.64 -43.34 -6.88
C ASN A 88 -4.80 -42.36 -7.10
N ILE A 89 -4.52 -41.09 -7.37
CA ILE A 89 -5.51 -40.05 -7.71
C ILE A 89 -5.13 -39.46 -9.08
N LEU A 90 -6.12 -39.13 -9.91
CA LEU A 90 -5.91 -38.43 -11.17
C LEU A 90 -5.34 -37.03 -10.90
N THR A 91 -4.22 -36.72 -11.53
CA THR A 91 -3.55 -35.43 -11.38
C THR A 91 -4.16 -34.40 -12.31
N VAL A 92 -4.60 -33.27 -11.75
CA VAL A 92 -5.04 -32.10 -12.52
C VAL A 92 -3.87 -31.15 -12.71
N PHE A 93 -3.60 -30.77 -13.95
CA PHE A 93 -2.50 -29.89 -14.33
C PHE A 93 -2.92 -28.44 -14.55
N ASP A 94 -4.12 -28.21 -15.08
CA ASP A 94 -4.60 -26.88 -15.41
C ASP A 94 -6.13 -26.84 -15.49
N VAL A 95 -6.71 -25.67 -15.26
CA VAL A 95 -8.14 -25.40 -15.38
C VAL A 95 -8.36 -23.99 -15.90
N GLY A 96 -9.34 -23.80 -16.79
CA GLY A 96 -9.57 -22.50 -17.40
C GLY A 96 -10.89 -22.42 -18.15
N VAL A 97 -11.04 -21.32 -18.89
CA VAL A 97 -12.21 -21.07 -19.75
C VAL A 97 -11.70 -20.70 -21.14
N HIS A 98 -12.26 -21.31 -22.17
CA HIS A 98 -11.98 -21.01 -23.57
C HIS A 98 -13.30 -20.80 -24.31
N GLU A 99 -13.47 -19.63 -24.94
CA GLU A 99 -14.69 -19.26 -25.67
C GLU A 99 -15.98 -19.42 -24.84
N GLY A 100 -15.89 -19.15 -23.53
CA GLY A 100 -17.01 -19.28 -22.59
C GLY A 100 -17.27 -20.70 -22.08
N ALA A 101 -16.58 -21.72 -22.60
CA ALA A 101 -16.65 -23.10 -22.13
C ALA A 101 -15.52 -23.41 -21.13
N PRO A 102 -15.84 -23.89 -19.91
CA PRO A 102 -14.83 -24.37 -18.97
C PRO A 102 -14.10 -25.61 -19.48
N PHE A 103 -12.81 -25.72 -19.18
CA PHE A 103 -11.99 -26.90 -19.47
C PHE A 103 -11.08 -27.28 -18.29
N MET A 104 -10.74 -28.57 -18.21
CA MET A 104 -9.82 -29.15 -17.23
C MET A 104 -8.79 -30.02 -17.94
N VAL A 105 -7.52 -29.83 -17.58
CA VAL A 105 -6.38 -30.58 -18.13
C VAL A 105 -5.83 -31.51 -17.06
N THR A 106 -5.71 -32.78 -17.39
CA THR A 106 -5.25 -33.85 -16.50
C THR A 106 -4.14 -34.67 -17.14
N GLU A 107 -3.51 -35.56 -16.38
CA GLU A 107 -2.63 -36.58 -16.95
C GLU A 107 -3.40 -37.49 -17.92
N LEU A 108 -2.80 -37.81 -19.07
CA LEU A 108 -3.36 -38.78 -20.01
C LEU A 108 -3.10 -40.20 -19.48
N LEU A 109 -4.16 -40.93 -19.14
CA LEU A 109 -4.06 -42.31 -18.66
C LEU A 109 -4.23 -43.32 -19.81
N GLU A 110 -3.37 -44.34 -19.84
CA GLU A 110 -3.50 -45.48 -20.75
C GLU A 110 -3.98 -46.72 -20.01
N GLY A 111 -5.10 -47.31 -20.44
CA GLY A 111 -5.73 -48.45 -19.76
C GLY A 111 -7.25 -48.46 -19.95
N GLY A 112 -7.98 -48.90 -18.93
CA GLY A 112 -9.45 -48.93 -18.95
C GLY A 112 -10.06 -48.78 -17.55
N THR A 113 -11.36 -48.52 -17.49
CA THR A 113 -12.07 -48.42 -16.20
C THR A 113 -12.16 -49.78 -15.50
N LEU A 114 -12.25 -49.78 -14.18
CA LEU A 114 -12.49 -50.99 -13.39
C LEU A 114 -13.81 -51.65 -13.79
N ARG A 115 -14.83 -50.87 -14.17
CA ARG A 115 -16.10 -51.39 -14.72
C ARG A 115 -15.88 -52.25 -15.97
N SER A 116 -15.13 -51.74 -16.94
CA SER A 116 -14.85 -52.48 -18.18
C SER A 116 -14.14 -53.80 -17.87
N ARG A 117 -13.20 -53.80 -16.92
CA ARG A 117 -12.50 -55.02 -16.50
C ARG A 117 -13.39 -56.00 -15.71
N LEU A 118 -14.33 -55.51 -14.90
CA LEU A 118 -15.28 -56.35 -14.18
C LEU A 118 -16.23 -57.11 -15.12
N ALA A 119 -16.54 -56.55 -16.30
CA ALA A 119 -17.35 -57.22 -17.31
C ALA A 119 -16.69 -58.49 -17.89
N GLU A 120 -15.37 -58.61 -17.78
CA GLU A 120 -14.60 -59.79 -18.18
C GLU A 120 -14.62 -60.92 -17.12
N GLY A 121 -15.16 -60.64 -15.93
CA GLY A 121 -15.28 -61.60 -14.82
C GLY A 121 -14.49 -61.21 -13.56
N PRO A 122 -14.65 -61.99 -12.47
CA PRO A 122 -14.07 -61.69 -11.16
C PRO A 122 -12.54 -61.71 -11.17
N PHE A 123 -11.95 -61.05 -10.18
CA PHE A 123 -10.52 -60.94 -9.96
C PHE A 123 -10.00 -62.02 -9.01
N PRO A 124 -8.77 -62.51 -9.21
CA PRO A 124 -8.04 -63.26 -8.18
C PRO A 124 -7.95 -62.45 -6.88
N ALA A 125 -8.09 -63.11 -5.73
CA ALA A 125 -8.17 -62.45 -4.42
C ALA A 125 -6.98 -61.50 -4.13
N ALA A 126 -5.76 -61.90 -4.51
CA ALA A 126 -4.57 -61.07 -4.35
C ALA A 126 -4.61 -59.79 -5.22
N GLN A 127 -5.15 -59.89 -6.43
CA GLN A 127 -5.28 -58.75 -7.33
C GLN A 127 -6.38 -57.79 -6.86
N ALA A 128 -7.52 -58.34 -6.43
CA ALA A 128 -8.61 -57.55 -5.84
C ALA A 128 -8.15 -56.79 -4.57
N ALA A 129 -7.39 -57.45 -3.69
CA ALA A 129 -6.83 -56.83 -2.50
C ALA A 129 -5.83 -55.71 -2.84
N SER A 130 -4.96 -55.93 -3.85
CA SER A 130 -4.01 -54.92 -4.32
C SER A 130 -4.71 -53.68 -4.88
N ILE A 131 -5.75 -53.86 -5.70
CA ILE A 131 -6.54 -52.74 -6.26
C ILE A 131 -7.27 -51.99 -5.13
N ALA A 132 -7.91 -52.70 -4.20
CA ALA A 132 -8.58 -52.08 -3.06
C ALA A 132 -7.60 -51.32 -2.14
N LEU A 133 -6.39 -51.83 -1.96
CA LEU A 133 -5.35 -51.13 -1.20
C LEU A 133 -4.97 -49.81 -1.86
N GLN A 134 -4.79 -49.80 -3.18
CA GLN A 134 -4.48 -48.61 -3.94
C GLN A 134 -5.61 -47.56 -3.86
N ILE A 135 -6.87 -48.00 -3.92
CA ILE A 135 -8.04 -47.13 -3.71
C ILE A 135 -8.03 -46.57 -2.28
N ALA A 136 -7.81 -47.41 -1.26
CA ALA A 136 -7.78 -46.98 0.14
C ALA A 136 -6.68 -45.95 0.43
N ARG A 137 -5.49 -46.10 -0.18
CA ARG A 137 -4.40 -45.11 -0.10
C ARG A 137 -4.78 -43.78 -0.75
N GLY A 138 -5.42 -43.82 -1.92
CA GLY A 138 -5.95 -42.61 -2.58
C GLY A 138 -6.99 -41.89 -1.71
N LEU A 139 -7.95 -42.64 -1.14
CA LEU A 139 -8.96 -42.08 -0.24
C LEU A 139 -8.36 -41.49 1.03
N ALA A 140 -7.35 -42.13 1.63
CA ALA A 140 -6.69 -41.63 2.83
C ALA A 140 -6.10 -40.22 2.64
N VAL A 141 -5.40 -39.99 1.52
CA VAL A 141 -4.83 -38.67 1.18
C VAL A 141 -5.92 -37.62 0.95
N ALA A 142 -7.04 -38.01 0.34
CA ALA A 142 -8.18 -37.10 0.17
C ALA A 142 -8.83 -36.74 1.52
N HIS A 143 -9.04 -37.75 2.38
CA HIS A 143 -9.67 -37.60 3.70
C HIS A 143 -8.84 -36.73 4.64
N GLU A 144 -7.51 -36.82 4.62
CA GLU A 144 -6.60 -35.95 5.39
C GLU A 144 -6.78 -34.46 5.03
N LYS A 145 -7.17 -34.16 3.79
CA LYS A 145 -7.47 -32.80 3.33
C LYS A 145 -8.94 -32.41 3.47
N GLY A 146 -9.74 -33.23 4.16
CA GLY A 146 -11.17 -33.00 4.37
C GLY A 146 -12.05 -33.22 3.13
N ILE A 147 -11.51 -33.86 2.09
CA ILE A 147 -12.22 -34.13 0.83
C ILE A 147 -12.80 -35.55 0.88
N VAL A 148 -14.12 -35.69 0.72
CA VAL A 148 -14.85 -36.97 0.68
C VAL A 148 -15.33 -37.21 -0.75
N HIS A 149 -15.16 -38.42 -1.29
CA HIS A 149 -15.46 -38.76 -2.69
C HIS A 149 -16.96 -38.84 -2.99
N ARG A 150 -17.74 -39.48 -2.12
CA ARG A 150 -19.23 -39.56 -2.13
C ARG A 150 -19.88 -40.32 -3.29
N ASP A 151 -19.21 -40.51 -4.41
CA ASP A 151 -19.71 -41.28 -5.57
C ASP A 151 -18.72 -42.36 -6.03
N LEU A 152 -18.13 -43.09 -5.07
CA LEU A 152 -17.11 -44.10 -5.40
C LEU A 152 -17.76 -45.36 -6.01
N LYS A 153 -17.39 -45.66 -7.25
CA LYS A 153 -17.90 -46.78 -8.06
C LYS A 153 -16.87 -47.23 -9.11
N PRO A 154 -16.99 -48.43 -9.69
CA PRO A 154 -16.02 -48.96 -10.66
C PRO A 154 -15.78 -48.07 -11.90
N GLU A 155 -16.75 -47.25 -12.31
CA GLU A 155 -16.61 -46.29 -13.40
C GLU A 155 -15.64 -45.14 -13.06
N ASN A 156 -15.48 -44.83 -11.77
CA ASN A 156 -14.63 -43.75 -11.26
C ASN A 156 -13.23 -44.25 -10.83
N VAL A 157 -12.90 -45.51 -11.11
CA VAL A 157 -11.59 -46.10 -10.87
C VAL A 157 -11.00 -46.56 -12.21
N PHE A 158 -9.85 -46.01 -12.57
CA PHE A 158 -9.13 -46.35 -13.80
C PHE A 158 -7.96 -47.27 -13.49
N LEU A 159 -7.81 -48.34 -14.25
CA LEU A 159 -6.69 -49.27 -14.17
C LEU A 159 -5.75 -48.98 -15.33
N THR A 160 -4.55 -48.50 -15.01
CA THR A 160 -3.51 -48.22 -15.99
C THR A 160 -2.82 -49.51 -16.45
N ARG A 161 -2.21 -49.49 -17.64
CA ARG A 161 -1.48 -50.65 -18.21
C ARG A 161 -0.35 -51.17 -17.33
N ASP A 162 0.24 -50.31 -16.50
CA ASP A 162 1.30 -50.66 -15.54
C ASP A 162 0.75 -51.11 -14.18
N GLY A 163 -0.56 -51.39 -14.08
CA GLY A 163 -1.18 -52.03 -12.91
C GLY A 163 -1.52 -51.09 -11.76
N ARG A 164 -1.54 -49.76 -11.99
CA ARG A 164 -1.96 -48.78 -10.98
C ARG A 164 -3.45 -48.48 -11.06
N ALA A 165 -4.10 -48.37 -9.91
CA ALA A 165 -5.47 -47.87 -9.79
C ALA A 165 -5.45 -46.35 -9.53
N LYS A 166 -6.17 -45.60 -10.36
CA LYS A 166 -6.32 -44.14 -10.29
C LYS A 166 -7.78 -43.78 -10.06
N ILE A 167 -8.05 -43.03 -8.99
CA ILE A 167 -9.39 -42.47 -8.70
C ILE A 167 -9.56 -41.22 -9.56
N LEU A 168 -10.63 -41.14 -10.36
CA LEU A 168 -10.86 -40.07 -11.33
C LEU A 168 -11.57 -38.85 -10.71
N ASP A 169 -12.87 -38.95 -10.47
CA ASP A 169 -13.74 -37.79 -10.20
C ASP A 169 -14.29 -37.81 -8.76
N PHE A 170 -13.82 -36.91 -7.89
CA PHE A 170 -14.37 -36.71 -6.55
C PHE A 170 -15.71 -35.97 -6.66
N GLY A 171 -16.81 -36.72 -6.58
CA GLY A 171 -18.19 -36.28 -6.87
C GLY A 171 -18.77 -35.18 -5.95
N ILE A 172 -18.24 -33.96 -6.03
CA ILE A 172 -18.74 -32.75 -5.35
C ILE A 172 -20.11 -32.30 -5.92
N ALA A 173 -20.57 -32.91 -7.01
CA ALA A 173 -21.81 -32.57 -7.74
C ALA A 173 -23.15 -32.81 -7.01
N LYS A 174 -23.19 -33.26 -5.75
CA LYS A 174 -24.44 -33.50 -5.00
C LYS A 174 -24.71 -32.53 -3.82
N LEU A 175 -23.92 -31.46 -3.69
CA LEU A 175 -23.85 -30.69 -2.44
C LEU A 175 -24.67 -29.39 -2.34
N THR A 176 -25.49 -29.00 -3.32
CA THR A 176 -26.20 -27.71 -3.25
C THR A 176 -27.63 -27.75 -3.79
N ALA A 177 -28.49 -28.57 -3.19
CA ALA A 177 -29.87 -28.13 -2.94
C ALA A 177 -29.98 -27.96 -1.42
N GLY A 178 -30.31 -26.73 -0.98
CA GLY A 178 -30.39 -26.38 0.43
C GLY A 178 -31.26 -27.37 1.22
N GLY A 179 -30.92 -27.56 2.50
CA GLY A 179 -31.56 -28.54 3.37
C GLY A 179 -33.08 -28.52 3.27
N GLN A 180 -33.63 -29.49 2.54
CA GLN A 180 -35.00 -29.98 2.57
C GLN A 180 -35.03 -31.30 1.76
N ARG A 181 -36.00 -32.15 2.09
CA ARG A 181 -36.27 -33.53 1.62
C ARG A 181 -35.88 -33.83 0.17
N PRO A 182 -35.57 -35.10 -0.19
CA PRO A 182 -35.26 -35.47 -1.56
C PRO A 182 -36.43 -35.07 -2.46
N ALA A 183 -36.16 -34.13 -3.37
CA ALA A 183 -37.06 -33.82 -4.47
C ALA A 183 -37.30 -35.11 -5.24
N THR A 184 -38.58 -35.46 -5.31
CA THR A 184 -39.26 -36.28 -6.30
C THR A 184 -38.38 -36.94 -7.36
N LEU A 185 -38.57 -38.26 -7.48
CA LEU A 185 -38.34 -39.07 -8.68
C LEU A 185 -38.76 -38.29 -9.95
N GLU A 186 -37.84 -37.50 -10.52
CA GLU A 186 -38.01 -36.94 -11.86
C GLU A 186 -37.65 -38.03 -12.86
N THR A 187 -38.69 -38.64 -13.40
CA THR A 187 -38.68 -39.50 -14.58
C THR A 187 -38.20 -38.69 -15.80
N GLY A 188 -36.89 -38.64 -15.99
CA GLY A 188 -36.23 -38.02 -17.13
C GLY A 188 -34.94 -38.75 -17.50
N LYS A 189 -35.05 -39.75 -18.38
CA LYS A 189 -33.95 -40.42 -19.11
C LYS A 189 -32.75 -40.93 -18.28
N GLY A 190 -32.90 -42.13 -17.72
CA GLY A 190 -31.89 -43.21 -17.81
C GLY A 190 -30.63 -43.19 -16.93
N VAL A 191 -30.22 -42.08 -16.30
CA VAL A 191 -28.89 -42.01 -15.64
C VAL A 191 -28.92 -42.32 -14.13
N LEU A 192 -30.07 -42.24 -13.46
CA LEU A 192 -30.14 -42.41 -11.99
C LEU A 192 -30.29 -43.87 -11.51
N LEU A 193 -30.45 -44.85 -12.41
CA LEU A 193 -30.60 -46.24 -11.98
C LEU A 193 -29.26 -46.88 -11.57
N GLY A 194 -28.13 -46.67 -12.25
CA GLY A 194 -26.91 -47.47 -11.99
C GLY A 194 -26.13 -47.22 -10.68
N THR A 195 -26.33 -46.09 -10.00
CA THR A 195 -25.45 -45.66 -8.89
C THR A 195 -25.87 -46.18 -7.50
N LEU A 196 -27.13 -46.60 -7.34
CA LEU A 196 -27.69 -46.95 -6.03
C LEU A 196 -26.99 -48.15 -5.36
N GLY A 197 -26.46 -49.09 -6.14
CA GLY A 197 -25.79 -50.30 -5.64
C GLY A 197 -24.47 -50.07 -4.90
N TYR A 198 -23.86 -48.88 -5.01
CA TYR A 198 -22.60 -48.52 -4.35
C TYR A 198 -22.75 -47.49 -3.24
N MET A 199 -23.98 -46.97 -3.02
CA MET A 199 -24.23 -45.97 -2.00
C MET A 199 -24.25 -46.60 -0.61
N SER A 200 -23.69 -45.89 0.36
CA SER A 200 -23.76 -46.30 1.77
C SER A 200 -25.18 -46.19 2.34
N PRO A 201 -25.52 -46.96 3.40
CA PRO A 201 -26.83 -46.91 4.06
C PRO A 201 -27.22 -45.50 4.51
N GLU A 202 -26.25 -44.70 4.98
CA GLU A 202 -26.48 -43.31 5.36
C GLU A 202 -26.81 -42.42 4.16
N GLN A 203 -26.15 -42.62 3.00
CA GLN A 203 -26.46 -41.89 1.76
C GLN A 203 -27.86 -42.23 1.22
N LEU A 204 -28.25 -43.51 1.28
CA LEU A 204 -29.58 -43.97 0.86
C LEU A 204 -30.70 -43.47 1.80
N ARG A 205 -30.37 -43.17 3.06
CA ARG A 205 -31.28 -42.50 4.02
C ARG A 205 -31.28 -40.98 3.90
N GLY A 206 -30.50 -40.40 2.98
CA GLY A 206 -30.37 -38.96 2.80
C GLY A 206 -29.54 -38.24 3.88
N LEU A 207 -28.76 -38.99 4.67
CA LEU A 207 -27.83 -38.41 5.66
C LEU A 207 -26.53 -37.94 4.97
N PRO A 208 -25.82 -36.96 5.56
CA PRO A 208 -24.57 -36.46 4.99
C PRO A 208 -23.50 -37.56 4.87
N ALA A 209 -23.00 -37.77 3.64
CA ALA A 209 -21.87 -38.64 3.39
C ALA A 209 -20.60 -38.12 4.07
N ASN A 210 -19.85 -39.01 4.72
CA ASN A 210 -18.58 -38.70 5.36
C ASN A 210 -17.48 -39.66 4.88
N THR A 211 -16.28 -39.57 5.45
CA THR A 211 -15.13 -40.43 5.07
C THR A 211 -15.45 -41.93 5.16
N ARG A 212 -16.34 -42.33 6.08
CA ARG A 212 -16.76 -43.73 6.25
C ARG A 212 -17.79 -44.19 5.22
N SER A 213 -18.43 -43.27 4.51
CA SER A 213 -19.26 -43.58 3.35
C SER A 213 -18.41 -44.04 2.16
N ASP A 214 -17.23 -43.43 1.94
CA ASP A 214 -16.28 -43.88 0.92
C ASP A 214 -15.69 -45.26 1.23
N ILE A 215 -15.46 -45.56 2.51
CA ILE A 215 -15.02 -46.89 2.99
C ILE A 215 -16.04 -47.97 2.63
N PHE A 216 -17.34 -47.67 2.77
CA PHE A 216 -18.40 -48.59 2.38
C PHE A 216 -18.39 -48.82 0.86
N GLY A 217 -18.32 -47.76 0.04
CA GLY A 217 -18.22 -47.88 -1.41
C GLY A 217 -17.00 -48.71 -1.86
N CYS A 218 -15.85 -48.52 -1.21
CA CYS A 218 -14.66 -49.34 -1.45
C CYS A 218 -14.88 -50.82 -1.08
N GLY A 219 -15.65 -51.09 -0.02
CA GLY A 219 -16.07 -52.45 0.37
C GLY A 219 -16.98 -53.12 -0.65
N VAL A 220 -17.93 -52.36 -1.23
CA VAL A 220 -18.80 -52.85 -2.31
C VAL A 220 -17.98 -53.21 -3.54
N ILE A 221 -17.06 -52.34 -3.95
CA ILE A 221 -16.15 -52.59 -5.08
C ILE A 221 -15.28 -53.82 -4.83
N LEU A 222 -14.72 -53.97 -3.63
CA LEU A 222 -13.91 -55.14 -3.27
C LEU A 222 -14.74 -56.44 -3.29
N TYR A 223 -15.96 -56.41 -2.76
CA TYR A 223 -16.87 -57.56 -2.83
C TYR A 223 -17.16 -57.95 -4.28
N GLU A 224 -17.49 -56.99 -5.12
CA GLU A 224 -17.82 -57.22 -6.53
C GLU A 224 -16.63 -57.74 -7.32
N MET A 225 -15.42 -57.21 -7.10
CA MET A 225 -14.20 -57.74 -7.69
C MET A 225 -13.99 -59.22 -7.33
N LEU A 226 -14.31 -59.62 -6.09
CA LEU A 226 -14.12 -60.99 -5.62
C LEU A 226 -15.22 -61.95 -6.09
N CYS A 227 -16.46 -61.48 -6.17
CA CYS A 227 -17.63 -62.34 -6.39
C CYS A 227 -18.24 -62.21 -7.80
N GLY A 228 -17.82 -61.22 -8.59
CA GLY A 228 -18.38 -60.91 -9.91
C GLY A 228 -19.80 -60.35 -9.89
N ARG A 229 -20.34 -60.09 -8.70
CA ARG A 229 -21.72 -59.60 -8.44
C ARG A 229 -21.74 -58.69 -7.22
N LEU A 230 -22.74 -57.84 -7.12
CA LEU A 230 -22.92 -56.93 -5.97
C LEU A 230 -23.21 -57.69 -4.65
N PRO A 231 -22.84 -57.11 -3.48
CA PRO A 231 -23.12 -57.69 -2.17
C PRO A 231 -24.61 -57.69 -1.83
N PHE A 232 -25.37 -56.73 -2.33
CA PHE A 232 -26.81 -56.62 -2.15
C PHE A 232 -27.49 -56.82 -3.51
N PRO A 233 -28.17 -57.96 -3.74
CA PRO A 233 -28.85 -58.23 -5.00
C PRO A 233 -29.88 -57.14 -5.29
N ASP A 234 -29.96 -56.72 -6.55
CA ASP A 234 -30.87 -55.67 -6.99
C ASP A 234 -32.06 -56.21 -7.79
N ASP A 235 -32.13 -57.52 -8.09
CA ASP A 235 -33.20 -58.17 -8.87
C ASP A 235 -33.60 -57.37 -10.14
N GLY A 236 -32.62 -56.76 -10.81
CA GLY A 236 -32.82 -55.93 -12.00
C GLY A 236 -33.31 -54.50 -11.71
N SER A 237 -33.47 -54.13 -10.45
CA SER A 237 -33.84 -52.79 -9.97
C SER A 237 -32.85 -52.29 -8.91
N PRO A 238 -31.98 -51.34 -9.25
CA PRO A 238 -31.03 -50.73 -8.31
C PRO A 238 -31.67 -50.10 -7.06
N LEU A 239 -32.98 -49.81 -7.11
CA LEU A 239 -33.76 -49.40 -5.94
C LEU A 239 -33.90 -50.54 -4.90
N ILE A 240 -34.11 -51.78 -5.35
CA ILE A 240 -34.16 -52.97 -4.50
C ILE A 240 -32.80 -53.23 -3.87
N GLY A 241 -31.72 -53.12 -4.65
CA GLY A 241 -30.34 -53.24 -4.15
C GLY A 241 -30.01 -52.17 -3.11
N GLY A 242 -30.47 -50.93 -3.30
CA GLY A 242 -30.36 -49.86 -2.31
C GLY A 242 -31.13 -50.15 -1.02
N ILE A 243 -32.37 -50.63 -1.11
CA ILE A 243 -33.15 -51.03 0.08
C ILE A 243 -32.44 -52.17 0.83
N ALA A 244 -31.95 -53.19 0.11
CA ALA A 244 -31.19 -54.29 0.69
C ALA A 244 -29.86 -53.82 1.33
N ALA A 245 -29.18 -52.83 0.75
CA ALA A 245 -28.01 -52.21 1.37
C ALA A 245 -28.34 -51.52 2.71
N VAL A 246 -29.58 -51.07 2.92
CA VAL A 246 -30.05 -50.42 4.16
C VAL A 246 -30.52 -51.44 5.21
N THR A 247 -31.17 -52.53 4.80
CA THR A 247 -31.92 -53.43 5.71
C THR A 247 -31.48 -54.89 5.71
N GLY A 248 -30.72 -55.36 4.72
CA GLY A 248 -30.33 -56.76 4.54
C GLY A 248 -28.84 -57.03 4.78
N GLU A 249 -28.49 -58.30 5.01
CA GLU A 249 -27.11 -58.77 5.09
C GLU A 249 -26.51 -58.95 3.68
N PRO A 250 -25.19 -58.73 3.50
CA PRO A 250 -24.55 -58.98 2.21
C PRO A 250 -24.61 -60.47 1.89
N ALA A 251 -24.79 -60.81 0.61
CA ALA A 251 -24.83 -62.19 0.19
C ALA A 251 -23.50 -62.92 0.55
N PRO A 252 -23.54 -64.24 0.78
CA PRO A 252 -22.33 -65.00 1.08
C PRO A 252 -21.32 -64.89 -0.07
N MET A 253 -20.05 -64.66 0.28
CA MET A 253 -18.96 -64.61 -0.68
C MET A 253 -18.67 -65.99 -1.27
N VAL A 254 -18.09 -66.04 -2.48
CA VAL A 254 -17.73 -67.30 -3.14
C VAL A 254 -16.62 -68.04 -2.37
N ALA A 255 -16.61 -69.37 -2.48
CA ALA A 255 -15.57 -70.20 -1.84
C ALA A 255 -14.17 -69.87 -2.41
N GLY A 256 -13.13 -69.98 -1.58
CA GLY A 256 -11.73 -69.76 -1.99
C GLY A 256 -11.15 -68.37 -1.69
N ILE A 257 -11.92 -67.45 -1.11
CA ILE A 257 -11.43 -66.13 -0.66
C ILE A 257 -10.79 -66.27 0.74
N PRO A 258 -9.58 -65.74 1.00
CA PRO A 258 -8.94 -65.80 2.31
C PRO A 258 -9.79 -65.17 3.43
N ALA A 259 -9.87 -65.82 4.59
CA ALA A 259 -10.70 -65.36 5.71
C ALA A 259 -10.37 -63.93 6.18
N ALA A 260 -9.08 -63.54 6.14
CA ALA A 260 -8.66 -62.18 6.46
C ALA A 260 -9.26 -61.15 5.50
N LEU A 261 -9.34 -61.46 4.20
CA LEU A 261 -9.93 -60.57 3.19
C LEU A 261 -11.45 -60.53 3.31
N GLN A 262 -12.09 -61.66 3.64
CA GLN A 262 -13.53 -61.69 3.94
C GLN A 262 -13.87 -60.79 5.13
N ALA A 263 -13.07 -60.82 6.20
CA ALA A 263 -13.27 -59.99 7.39
C ALA A 263 -13.13 -58.48 7.07
N VAL A 264 -12.20 -58.11 6.17
CA VAL A 264 -12.06 -56.72 5.70
C VAL A 264 -13.32 -56.28 4.95
N VAL A 265 -13.82 -57.09 4.02
CA VAL A 265 -15.03 -56.78 3.25
C VAL A 265 -16.25 -56.65 4.17
N GLN A 266 -16.44 -57.60 5.10
CA GLN A 266 -17.54 -57.54 6.08
C GLN A 266 -17.49 -56.26 6.91
N ARG A 267 -16.30 -55.89 7.41
CA ARG A 267 -16.13 -54.66 8.20
C ARG A 267 -16.38 -53.38 7.40
N CYS A 268 -16.06 -53.35 6.10
CA CYS A 268 -16.40 -52.21 5.25
C CYS A 268 -17.92 -52.09 5.02
N LEU A 269 -18.65 -53.22 4.95
CA LEU A 269 -20.07 -53.29 4.65
C LEU A 269 -21.00 -53.19 5.88
N GLU A 270 -20.44 -52.94 7.07
CA GLU A 270 -21.20 -52.67 8.29
C GLU A 270 -22.21 -51.53 8.10
N LYS A 271 -23.43 -51.73 8.60
CA LYS A 271 -24.52 -50.76 8.39
C LYS A 271 -24.34 -49.50 9.23
N ASP A 272 -23.83 -49.66 10.44
CA ASP A 272 -23.42 -48.57 11.33
C ASP A 272 -22.04 -48.06 10.90
N PRO A 273 -21.90 -46.81 10.43
CA PRO A 273 -20.62 -46.24 10.07
C PRO A 273 -19.59 -46.35 11.20
N ALA A 274 -19.99 -46.26 12.47
CA ALA A 274 -19.07 -46.32 13.61
C ALA A 274 -18.35 -47.68 13.73
N ARG A 275 -18.96 -48.77 13.23
CA ARG A 275 -18.40 -50.13 13.23
C ARG A 275 -17.47 -50.42 12.06
N ARG A 276 -17.49 -49.59 11.02
CA ARG A 276 -16.53 -49.64 9.90
C ARG A 276 -15.12 -49.27 10.35
N PHE A 277 -14.15 -49.39 9.45
CA PHE A 277 -12.81 -48.85 9.69
C PHE A 277 -12.87 -47.36 10.04
N GLU A 278 -12.01 -46.95 10.97
CA GLU A 278 -12.00 -45.58 11.49
C GLU A 278 -11.65 -44.54 10.42
N SER A 279 -10.76 -44.94 9.48
CA SER A 279 -10.29 -44.13 8.37
C SER A 279 -9.90 -45.02 7.19
N ALA A 280 -9.76 -44.42 5.99
CA ALA A 280 -9.24 -45.13 4.82
C ALA A 280 -7.78 -45.60 5.01
N ALA A 281 -6.99 -44.91 5.84
CA ALA A 281 -5.64 -45.37 6.21
C ALA A 281 -5.69 -46.67 7.04
N ALA A 282 -6.66 -46.80 7.95
CA ALA A 282 -6.86 -48.04 8.72
C ALA A 282 -7.31 -49.20 7.83
N LEU A 283 -8.13 -48.92 6.80
CA LEU A 283 -8.48 -49.90 5.77
C LEU A 283 -7.25 -50.32 4.96
N ALA A 284 -6.41 -49.37 4.55
CA ALA A 284 -5.17 -49.66 3.81
C ALA A 284 -4.24 -50.58 4.62
N GLN A 285 -4.05 -50.30 5.92
CA GLN A 285 -3.26 -51.16 6.81
C GLN A 285 -3.83 -52.57 6.96
N ALA A 286 -5.16 -52.70 7.02
CA ALA A 286 -5.81 -54.00 7.10
C ALA A 286 -5.68 -54.83 5.81
N LEU A 287 -5.56 -54.16 4.66
CA LEU A 287 -5.29 -54.78 3.35
C LEU A 287 -3.80 -55.09 3.13
N GLU A 288 -2.88 -54.39 3.83
CA GLU A 288 -1.43 -54.59 3.75
C GLU A 288 -0.91 -55.75 4.61
N ALA A 289 -1.60 -56.14 5.69
CA ALA A 289 -1.05 -57.05 6.68
C ALA A 289 -0.93 -58.52 6.18
N PRO A 290 0.27 -59.12 6.11
CA PRO A 290 0.42 -60.56 6.21
C PRO A 290 0.14 -61.00 7.65
N ALA A 291 -0.52 -62.15 7.80
CA ALA A 291 -0.77 -62.75 9.11
C ALA A 291 0.55 -62.93 9.90
N GLU A 292 0.51 -62.49 11.16
CA GLU A 292 1.51 -62.65 12.23
C GLU A 292 2.79 -61.81 12.19
N ARG A 293 3.00 -61.00 13.24
CA ARG A 293 3.80 -61.41 14.41
C ARG A 293 3.80 -60.34 15.50
N ARG A 294 3.69 -60.81 16.76
CA ARG A 294 3.63 -60.04 18.00
C ARG A 294 4.91 -60.28 18.81
N GLY A 295 5.47 -59.21 19.39
CA GLY A 295 6.54 -59.23 20.42
C GLY A 295 7.96 -59.06 19.86
N ARG A 296 8.93 -58.39 20.52
CA ARG A 296 9.13 -58.20 21.97
C ARG A 296 10.32 -57.23 22.25
N HIS A 297 10.11 -55.93 22.49
CA HIS A 297 11.11 -55.02 23.12
C HIS A 297 10.44 -53.83 23.85
N ARG A 298 9.62 -54.10 24.89
CA ARG A 298 8.73 -53.07 25.47
C ARG A 298 9.43 -51.97 26.27
N TRP A 299 10.57 -52.18 26.92
CA TRP A 299 11.11 -51.15 27.83
C TRP A 299 12.03 -50.10 27.15
N ARG A 300 12.79 -50.48 26.12
CA ARG A 300 13.58 -49.52 25.31
C ARG A 300 12.69 -48.70 24.37
N ALA A 301 11.66 -49.33 23.81
CA ALA A 301 10.64 -48.64 23.03
C ALA A 301 9.83 -47.66 23.88
N LEU A 302 9.51 -47.96 25.15
CA LEU A 302 8.79 -47.03 26.02
C LEU A 302 9.59 -45.76 26.32
N ILE A 303 10.91 -45.82 26.54
CA ILE A 303 11.72 -44.60 26.73
C ILE A 303 11.77 -43.77 25.45
N VAL A 304 12.00 -44.41 24.29
CA VAL A 304 12.00 -43.70 22.99
C VAL A 304 10.62 -43.13 22.66
N VAL A 305 9.54 -43.85 22.95
CA VAL A 305 8.15 -43.41 22.75
C VAL A 305 7.78 -42.31 23.74
N SER A 306 8.23 -42.35 24.99
CA SER A 306 8.01 -41.28 25.97
C SER A 306 8.80 -40.02 25.62
N VAL A 307 10.04 -40.16 25.13
CA VAL A 307 10.83 -39.03 24.62
C VAL A 307 10.21 -38.48 23.33
N LEU A 308 9.74 -39.32 22.41
CA LEU A 308 9.01 -38.88 21.21
C LEU A 308 7.68 -38.22 21.58
N ALA A 309 6.92 -38.79 22.52
CA ALA A 309 5.63 -38.24 22.97
C ALA A 309 5.83 -36.91 23.70
N ALA A 310 6.87 -36.78 24.52
CA ALA A 310 7.25 -35.52 25.13
C ALA A 310 7.73 -34.50 24.08
N ALA A 311 8.53 -34.91 23.10
CA ALA A 311 8.96 -34.06 22.00
C ALA A 311 7.78 -33.60 21.11
N ILE A 312 6.82 -34.50 20.83
CA ILE A 312 5.58 -34.20 20.11
C ILE A 312 4.70 -33.29 20.97
N ALA A 313 4.57 -33.52 22.28
CA ALA A 313 3.80 -32.65 23.17
C ALA A 313 4.41 -31.25 23.27
N VAL A 314 5.74 -31.15 23.38
CA VAL A 314 6.48 -29.88 23.34
C VAL A 314 6.32 -29.21 21.98
N TRP A 315 6.39 -29.96 20.87
CA TRP A 315 6.18 -29.44 19.53
C TRP A 315 4.74 -28.95 19.32
N LEU A 316 3.73 -29.71 19.78
CA LEU A 316 2.31 -29.33 19.75
C LEU A 316 2.05 -28.12 20.63
N TRP A 317 2.67 -28.04 21.81
CA TRP A 317 2.57 -26.89 22.70
C TRP A 317 3.23 -25.66 22.11
N GLN A 318 4.44 -25.77 21.55
CA GLN A 318 5.14 -24.70 20.83
C GLN A 318 4.34 -24.25 19.60
N ARG A 319 3.76 -25.18 18.84
CA ARG A 319 2.88 -24.89 17.71
C ARG A 319 1.63 -24.16 18.17
N ALA A 320 0.95 -24.64 19.21
CA ALA A 320 -0.22 -23.99 19.78
C ALA A 320 0.09 -22.61 20.37
N ALA A 321 1.26 -22.43 20.98
CA ALA A 321 1.72 -21.13 21.49
C ALA A 321 2.01 -20.15 20.34
N ARG A 322 2.69 -20.59 19.28
CA ARG A 322 2.92 -19.79 18.06
C ARG A 322 1.60 -19.38 17.40
N MET A 323 0.66 -20.31 17.27
CA MET A 323 -0.67 -20.03 16.72
C MET A 323 -1.43 -18.99 17.56
N ARG A 324 -1.44 -19.12 18.90
CA ARG A 324 -2.07 -18.14 19.81
C ARG A 324 -1.42 -16.77 19.71
N TRP A 325 -0.09 -16.71 19.67
CA TRP A 325 0.64 -15.45 19.47
C TRP A 325 0.28 -14.80 18.13
N ALA A 326 0.26 -15.57 17.03
CA ALA A 326 -0.07 -15.06 15.71
C ALA A 326 -1.51 -14.51 15.64
N GLN A 327 -2.47 -15.24 16.22
CA GLN A 327 -3.86 -14.78 16.34
C GLN A 327 -3.99 -13.49 17.17
N ALA A 328 -3.23 -13.36 18.27
CA ALA A 328 -3.21 -12.15 19.08
C ALA A 328 -2.48 -10.97 18.41
N ALA A 329 -1.57 -11.25 17.47
CA ALA A 329 -0.82 -10.22 16.74
C ALA A 329 -1.62 -9.62 15.56
N ILE A 330 -2.60 -10.33 14.98
CA ILE A 330 -3.40 -9.84 13.84
C ILE A 330 -4.12 -8.51 14.15
N PRO A 331 -4.82 -8.33 15.30
CA PRO A 331 -5.42 -7.04 15.63
C PRO A 331 -4.41 -5.90 15.71
N ARG A 332 -3.17 -6.19 16.14
CA ARG A 332 -2.09 -5.20 16.16
C ARG A 332 -1.62 -4.84 14.74
N VAL A 333 -1.61 -5.80 13.80
CA VAL A 333 -1.36 -5.49 12.38
C VAL A 333 -2.46 -4.56 11.85
N VAL A 334 -3.73 -4.85 12.13
CA VAL A 334 -4.87 -3.97 11.74
C VAL A 334 -4.66 -2.56 12.29
N GLU A 335 -4.39 -2.43 13.59
CA GLU A 335 -4.17 -1.13 14.24
C GLU A 335 -3.01 -0.34 13.62
N LEU A 336 -1.92 -1.02 13.25
CA LEU A 336 -0.77 -0.37 12.59
C LEU A 336 -1.13 0.11 11.18
N VAL A 337 -1.91 -0.66 10.41
CA VAL A 337 -2.43 -0.24 9.10
C VAL A 337 -3.36 0.96 9.24
N GLU A 338 -4.27 0.95 10.21
CA GLU A 338 -5.19 2.06 10.48
C GLU A 338 -4.44 3.34 10.90
N LYS A 339 -3.29 3.20 11.57
CA LYS A 339 -2.39 4.30 11.95
C LYS A 339 -1.46 4.76 10.82
N GLY A 340 -1.44 4.08 9.68
CA GLY A 340 -0.55 4.35 8.56
C GLY A 340 0.91 3.92 8.77
N ASP A 341 1.22 3.16 9.81
CA ASP A 341 2.56 2.62 10.07
C ASP A 341 2.77 1.31 9.28
N PHE A 342 2.87 1.46 7.96
CA PHE A 342 2.93 0.32 7.04
C PHE A 342 4.24 -0.47 7.17
N SER A 343 5.35 0.15 7.58
CA SER A 343 6.61 -0.54 7.86
C SER A 343 6.46 -1.52 9.03
N ALA A 344 5.93 -1.06 10.17
CA ALA A 344 5.72 -1.90 11.32
C ALA A 344 4.64 -2.95 11.06
N ALA A 345 3.56 -2.57 10.36
CA ALA A 345 2.50 -3.50 9.96
C ALA A 345 3.05 -4.62 9.08
N TYR A 346 3.86 -4.29 8.06
CA TYR A 346 4.53 -5.25 7.19
C TYR A 346 5.47 -6.17 7.98
N ALA A 347 6.31 -5.61 8.85
CA ALA A 347 7.29 -6.39 9.62
C ALA A 347 6.61 -7.37 10.58
N LEU A 348 5.51 -6.96 11.23
CA LEU A 348 4.70 -7.83 12.08
C LEU A 348 3.92 -8.84 11.24
N GLY A 349 3.26 -8.39 10.18
CA GLY A 349 2.51 -9.23 9.24
C GLY A 349 3.36 -10.35 8.64
N ALA A 350 4.61 -10.07 8.27
CA ALA A 350 5.53 -11.06 7.72
C ALA A 350 5.95 -12.11 8.76
N LYS A 351 5.99 -11.75 10.05
CA LYS A 351 6.22 -12.73 11.14
C LYS A 351 4.97 -13.56 11.40
N VAL A 352 3.78 -12.97 11.30
CA VAL A 352 2.48 -13.64 11.44
C VAL A 352 2.24 -14.62 10.28
N GLU A 353 2.52 -14.23 9.04
CA GLU A 353 2.36 -15.05 7.82
C GLU A 353 3.15 -16.37 7.90
N LYS A 354 4.34 -16.35 8.52
CA LYS A 354 5.14 -17.57 8.76
C LYS A 354 4.45 -18.60 9.65
N VAL A 355 3.46 -18.19 10.45
CA VAL A 355 2.71 -19.04 11.37
C VAL A 355 1.30 -19.33 10.83
N VAL A 356 0.61 -18.32 10.29
CA VAL A 356 -0.76 -18.40 9.76
C VAL A 356 -0.85 -17.84 8.32
N PRO A 357 -0.29 -18.53 7.32
CA PRO A 357 -0.15 -18.00 5.95
C PRO A 357 -1.49 -17.80 5.21
N THR A 358 -2.55 -18.46 5.66
CA THR A 358 -3.88 -18.43 5.03
C THR A 358 -4.90 -17.63 5.84
N ASP A 359 -4.47 -16.81 6.79
CA ASP A 359 -5.39 -15.98 7.57
C ASP A 359 -6.09 -14.95 6.66
N PRO A 360 -7.43 -14.92 6.62
CA PRO A 360 -8.17 -14.08 5.68
C PRO A 360 -8.01 -12.58 5.97
N VAL A 361 -7.80 -12.19 7.23
CA VAL A 361 -7.58 -10.78 7.60
C VAL A 361 -6.21 -10.36 7.10
N LEU A 362 -5.17 -11.14 7.38
CA LEU A 362 -3.81 -10.84 6.91
C LEU A 362 -3.72 -10.79 5.39
N LEU A 363 -4.36 -11.74 4.68
CA LEU A 363 -4.42 -11.75 3.22
C LEU A 363 -5.10 -10.51 2.65
N ARG A 364 -6.13 -9.99 3.32
CA ARG A 364 -6.81 -8.75 2.94
C ARG A 364 -5.95 -7.51 3.19
N LEU A 365 -5.17 -7.48 4.27
CA LEU A 365 -4.33 -6.33 4.64
C LEU A 365 -3.05 -6.22 3.78
N TRP A 366 -2.55 -7.31 3.19
CA TRP A 366 -1.31 -7.27 2.41
C TRP A 366 -1.29 -6.19 1.32
N PRO A 367 -2.33 -6.03 0.47
CA PRO A 367 -2.44 -4.93 -0.47
C PRO A 367 -2.55 -3.53 0.15
N GLU A 368 -2.98 -3.42 1.40
CA GLU A 368 -3.15 -2.14 2.11
C GLU A 368 -1.83 -1.65 2.73
N MET A 369 -0.90 -2.55 3.06
CA MET A 369 0.38 -2.22 3.72
C MET A 369 1.63 -2.55 2.89
N SER A 370 1.49 -3.21 1.75
CA SER A 370 2.62 -3.65 0.93
C SER A 370 2.30 -3.64 -0.56
N GLN A 371 3.36 -3.69 -1.37
CA GLN A 371 3.24 -3.84 -2.82
C GLN A 371 4.30 -4.78 -3.38
N LEU A 372 3.98 -5.40 -4.53
CA LEU A 372 4.91 -6.19 -5.32
C LEU A 372 5.58 -5.30 -6.36
N ILE A 373 6.91 -5.34 -6.40
CA ILE A 373 7.70 -4.57 -7.37
C ILE A 373 8.71 -5.45 -8.09
N ALA A 374 9.05 -5.07 -9.32
CA ALA A 374 10.23 -5.56 -10.01
C ALA A 374 11.41 -4.62 -9.70
N VAL A 375 12.58 -5.19 -9.40
CA VAL A 375 13.81 -4.42 -9.18
C VAL A 375 14.84 -4.80 -10.23
N GLU A 376 15.26 -3.82 -11.01
CA GLU A 376 16.21 -4.00 -12.10
C GLU A 376 17.41 -3.05 -11.95
N THR A 377 18.56 -3.46 -12.44
CA THR A 377 19.75 -2.60 -12.53
C THR A 377 20.29 -2.58 -13.94
N ASP A 378 20.94 -1.48 -14.28
CA ASP A 378 21.73 -1.35 -15.50
C ASP A 378 23.19 -1.10 -15.12
N PRO A 379 24.12 -2.07 -15.37
CA PRO A 379 23.85 -3.42 -15.89
C PRO A 379 23.19 -4.37 -14.85
N PRO A 380 22.56 -5.48 -15.29
CA PRO A 380 21.92 -6.44 -14.39
C PRO A 380 22.94 -7.22 -13.53
N GLY A 381 22.46 -7.95 -12.52
CA GLY A 381 23.28 -8.79 -11.65
C GLY A 381 23.98 -8.04 -10.52
N ALA A 382 23.32 -7.05 -9.92
CA ALA A 382 23.79 -6.34 -8.74
C ALA A 382 23.06 -6.84 -7.48
N ASP A 383 23.77 -6.89 -6.36
CA ASP A 383 23.19 -7.22 -5.05
C ASP A 383 22.40 -6.02 -4.52
N VAL A 384 21.12 -6.25 -4.20
CA VAL A 384 20.20 -5.22 -3.72
C VAL A 384 19.90 -5.43 -2.25
N TYR A 385 20.00 -4.35 -1.50
CA TYR A 385 19.68 -4.30 -0.09
C TYR A 385 18.71 -3.16 0.20
N VAL A 386 17.87 -3.35 1.22
CA VAL A 386 16.88 -2.36 1.64
C VAL A 386 16.83 -2.23 3.16
N ARG A 387 16.55 -1.02 3.65
CA ARG A 387 16.11 -0.80 5.03
C ARG A 387 15.05 0.28 5.08
N GLU A 388 14.33 0.34 6.19
CA GLU A 388 13.42 1.45 6.46
C GLU A 388 14.21 2.77 6.58
N TYR A 389 13.66 3.85 6.03
CA TYR A 389 14.36 5.13 5.94
C TYR A 389 14.62 5.78 7.31
N SER A 390 13.64 5.75 8.21
CA SER A 390 13.71 6.32 9.56
C SER A 390 14.50 5.45 10.55
N ALA A 391 14.79 4.19 10.18
CA ALA A 391 15.50 3.24 11.03
C ALA A 391 17.03 3.45 10.96
N ALA A 392 17.49 4.58 11.50
CA ALA A 392 18.91 4.90 11.62
C ALA A 392 19.67 3.79 12.38
N GLY A 393 20.85 3.41 11.88
CA GLY A 393 21.66 2.31 12.41
C GLY A 393 21.14 0.89 12.20
N ALA A 394 19.93 0.70 11.65
CA ALA A 394 19.39 -0.63 11.38
C ALA A 394 20.15 -1.34 10.24
N ALA A 395 20.30 -2.67 10.36
CA ALA A 395 20.93 -3.48 9.35
C ALA A 395 20.10 -3.51 8.05
N PHE A 396 20.79 -3.44 6.92
CA PHE A 396 20.18 -3.61 5.61
C PHE A 396 19.77 -5.08 5.38
N GLN A 397 18.53 -5.28 4.93
CA GLN A 397 18.01 -6.57 4.47
C GLN A 397 18.46 -6.83 3.02
N HIS A 398 19.09 -7.97 2.78
CA HIS A 398 19.41 -8.42 1.41
C HIS A 398 18.17 -8.95 0.70
N LEU A 399 17.87 -8.41 -0.48
CA LEU A 399 16.73 -8.82 -1.31
C LEU A 399 17.14 -9.86 -2.38
N GLY A 400 18.40 -9.86 -2.81
CA GLY A 400 18.93 -10.76 -3.83
C GLY A 400 19.65 -10.00 -4.96
N LYS A 401 19.91 -10.70 -6.06
CA LYS A 401 20.58 -10.15 -7.26
C LYS A 401 19.56 -9.78 -8.34
N THR A 402 19.72 -8.62 -8.96
CA THR A 402 18.85 -8.18 -10.07
C THR A 402 19.01 -9.03 -11.34
N PRO A 403 17.94 -9.17 -12.16
CA PRO A 403 16.60 -8.63 -11.96
C PRO A 403 15.78 -9.44 -10.94
N LEU A 404 15.07 -8.75 -10.04
CA LEU A 404 14.12 -9.34 -9.11
C LEU A 404 12.71 -9.11 -9.66
N ALA A 405 12.02 -10.16 -10.13
CA ALA A 405 10.73 -10.00 -10.83
C ALA A 405 9.55 -9.62 -9.91
N GLN A 406 9.53 -10.13 -8.68
CA GLN A 406 8.45 -9.90 -7.70
C GLN A 406 9.02 -9.84 -6.28
N THR A 407 9.23 -8.64 -5.78
CA THR A 407 9.66 -8.38 -4.40
C THR A 407 8.55 -7.68 -3.65
N ARG A 408 8.05 -8.26 -2.55
CA ARG A 408 7.04 -7.62 -1.69
C ARG A 408 7.73 -6.68 -0.72
N LEU A 409 7.41 -5.39 -0.76
CA LEU A 409 7.96 -4.38 0.14
C LEU A 409 6.85 -3.58 0.81
N PRO A 410 7.10 -3.02 2.01
CA PRO A 410 6.15 -2.15 2.68
C PRO A 410 5.87 -0.90 1.83
N LEU A 411 4.68 -0.35 2.01
CA LEU A 411 4.32 0.98 1.50
C LEU A 411 5.00 2.06 2.35
N ALA A 412 6.31 2.21 2.18
CA ALA A 412 7.13 3.14 2.96
C ALA A 412 8.19 3.83 2.10
N PHE A 413 8.75 4.91 2.64
CA PHE A 413 9.99 5.48 2.12
C PHE A 413 11.16 4.62 2.59
N LEU A 414 11.98 4.14 1.65
CA LEU A 414 12.99 3.13 1.89
C LEU A 414 14.38 3.62 1.50
N ARG A 415 15.40 3.12 2.20
CA ARG A 415 16.79 3.25 1.80
C ARG A 415 17.24 2.03 1.05
N TRP A 416 17.87 2.27 -0.08
CA TRP A 416 18.35 1.27 -1.00
C TRP A 416 19.87 1.33 -1.02
N ARG A 417 20.49 0.16 -0.97
CA ARG A 417 21.92 -0.01 -1.23
C ARG A 417 22.08 -1.05 -2.32
N VAL A 418 22.78 -0.70 -3.38
CA VAL A 418 23.01 -1.57 -4.54
C VAL A 418 24.51 -1.69 -4.78
N ILE A 419 24.99 -2.93 -4.81
CA ILE A 419 26.42 -3.22 -4.93
C ILE A 419 26.64 -4.13 -6.13
N LYS A 420 27.59 -3.74 -6.99
CA LYS A 420 28.06 -4.56 -8.09
C LYS A 420 29.56 -4.38 -8.25
N GLU A 421 30.28 -5.49 -8.41
CA GLU A 421 31.72 -5.46 -8.69
C GLU A 421 32.01 -4.65 -9.97
N GLY A 422 32.99 -3.75 -9.90
CA GLY A 422 33.35 -2.84 -11.00
C GLY A 422 32.51 -1.57 -11.11
N PHE A 423 31.56 -1.35 -10.19
CA PHE A 423 30.68 -0.17 -10.15
C PHE A 423 30.77 0.52 -8.78
N GLU A 424 30.43 1.82 -8.76
CA GLU A 424 30.27 2.57 -7.53
C GLU A 424 29.10 2.00 -6.70
N PRO A 425 29.26 1.79 -5.38
CA PRO A 425 28.14 1.48 -4.52
C PRO A 425 27.08 2.59 -4.58
N LEU A 426 25.87 2.22 -4.97
CA LEU A 426 24.76 3.16 -5.06
C LEU A 426 23.95 3.09 -3.78
N GLU A 427 23.85 4.21 -3.06
CA GLU A 427 22.88 4.37 -1.98
C GLU A 427 21.91 5.49 -2.32
N ARG A 428 20.62 5.21 -2.24
CA ARG A 428 19.57 6.18 -2.54
C ARG A 428 18.34 5.97 -1.66
N ALA A 429 17.47 6.96 -1.59
CA ALA A 429 16.19 6.84 -0.90
C ALA A 429 15.03 6.98 -1.90
N SER A 430 14.03 6.12 -1.78
CA SER A 430 12.84 6.19 -2.62
C SER A 430 11.73 5.38 -1.98
N SER A 431 10.48 5.73 -2.27
CA SER A 431 9.41 4.74 -2.12
C SER A 431 9.65 3.58 -3.10
N ALA A 432 8.95 2.48 -2.90
CA ALA A 432 9.10 1.32 -3.79
C ALA A 432 8.53 1.55 -5.22
N LEU A 433 8.01 2.75 -5.54
CA LEU A 433 7.70 3.22 -6.89
C LEU A 433 8.48 4.52 -7.19
N GLU A 434 9.16 4.59 -8.32
CA GLU A 434 9.97 5.77 -8.67
C GLU A 434 9.06 6.98 -8.96
N GLY A 435 9.22 8.07 -8.19
CA GLY A 435 8.57 9.36 -8.46
C GLY A 435 7.06 9.46 -8.18
N TRP A 436 6.46 8.52 -7.44
CA TRP A 436 5.04 8.56 -7.08
C TRP A 436 4.84 8.63 -5.55
N PRO A 437 3.91 9.47 -5.05
CA PRO A 437 3.43 9.33 -3.68
C PRO A 437 2.77 7.97 -3.51
N VAL A 438 2.96 7.36 -2.35
CA VAL A 438 2.32 6.09 -1.97
C VAL A 438 0.80 6.30 -2.05
N ILE A 439 0.11 5.55 -2.93
CA ILE A 439 -1.37 5.57 -3.02
C ILE A 439 -1.88 4.29 -2.35
N PRO A 440 -2.45 4.36 -1.14
CA PRO A 440 -3.16 3.24 -0.55
C PRO A 440 -4.45 2.94 -1.35
N GLY A 441 -4.74 1.66 -1.59
CA GLY A 441 -6.05 1.22 -2.13
C GLY A 441 -5.99 0.15 -3.22
N PRO A 442 -7.16 -0.38 -3.68
CA PRO A 442 -7.25 -1.57 -4.53
C PRO A 442 -6.57 -1.44 -5.91
N LEU A 443 -6.28 -0.22 -6.35
CA LEU A 443 -5.62 0.07 -7.62
C LEU A 443 -4.09 -0.12 -7.57
N SER A 444 -3.47 -0.02 -6.39
CA SER A 444 -2.01 -0.26 -6.23
C SER A 444 -1.64 -1.73 -6.43
N ALA A 445 -2.56 -2.65 -6.13
CA ALA A 445 -2.36 -4.09 -6.26
C ALA A 445 -2.32 -4.60 -7.72
N LYS A 446 -2.70 -3.78 -8.71
CA LYS A 446 -2.85 -4.21 -10.13
C LYS A 446 -1.67 -3.87 -11.04
N ARG A 447 -0.68 -3.09 -10.61
CA ARG A 447 0.54 -2.80 -11.37
C ARG A 447 1.76 -3.20 -10.55
N ILE A 448 2.52 -4.19 -11.01
CA ILE A 448 3.88 -4.41 -10.52
C ILE A 448 4.70 -3.25 -11.07
N GLY A 449 5.01 -2.26 -10.24
CA GLY A 449 5.91 -1.20 -10.64
C GLY A 449 7.33 -1.73 -10.79
N THR A 450 8.08 -1.20 -11.75
CA THR A 450 9.50 -1.53 -11.92
C THR A 450 10.35 -0.40 -11.38
N LEU A 451 11.20 -0.68 -10.40
CA LEU A 451 12.23 0.22 -9.90
C LEU A 451 13.55 -0.09 -10.61
N ARG A 452 14.10 0.89 -11.33
CA ARG A 452 15.36 0.74 -12.08
C ARG A 452 16.48 1.51 -11.38
N PHE A 453 17.66 0.89 -11.28
CA PHE A 453 18.88 1.52 -10.78
C PHE A 453 19.96 1.54 -11.85
N ALA A 454 20.33 2.72 -12.34
CA ALA A 454 21.48 2.87 -13.24
C ALA A 454 22.76 2.99 -12.40
N LEU A 455 23.72 2.10 -12.61
CA LEU A 455 24.97 2.05 -11.84
C LEU A 455 26.09 2.79 -12.56
N ASP A 456 26.85 3.58 -11.80
CA ASP A 456 28.03 4.28 -12.29
C ASP A 456 29.26 3.37 -12.25
N LYS A 457 30.09 3.40 -13.30
CA LYS A 457 31.34 2.64 -13.31
C LYS A 457 32.27 3.13 -12.21
N ALA A 458 33.02 2.22 -11.58
CA ALA A 458 33.99 2.59 -10.56
C ALA A 458 34.96 3.67 -11.10
N GLY A 459 35.15 4.74 -10.34
CA GLY A 459 35.98 5.90 -10.69
C GLY A 459 35.32 6.92 -11.61
N SER A 460 34.08 6.72 -12.08
CA SER A 460 33.38 7.70 -12.94
C SER A 460 32.71 8.85 -12.20
N VAL A 461 32.59 8.73 -10.87
CA VAL A 461 32.06 9.76 -9.97
C VAL A 461 33.19 10.22 -9.05
N PRO A 462 33.52 11.53 -9.00
CA PRO A 462 34.51 12.06 -8.07
C PRO A 462 34.19 11.70 -6.62
N LYS A 463 35.24 11.43 -5.83
CA LYS A 463 35.11 11.12 -4.41
C LYS A 463 34.32 12.23 -3.69
N GLY A 464 33.34 11.83 -2.89
CA GLY A 464 32.51 12.77 -2.13
C GLY A 464 31.38 13.41 -2.93
N MET A 465 31.09 12.97 -4.16
CA MET A 465 29.93 13.42 -4.93
C MET A 465 28.92 12.29 -5.18
N VAL A 466 27.73 12.67 -5.61
CA VAL A 466 26.66 11.77 -6.07
C VAL A 466 26.15 12.24 -7.42
N ARG A 467 25.75 11.30 -8.28
CA ARG A 467 25.12 11.60 -9.57
C ARG A 467 23.63 11.80 -9.39
N VAL A 468 23.13 12.92 -9.91
CA VAL A 468 21.71 13.20 -10.02
C VAL A 468 21.35 13.15 -11.50
N ARG A 469 20.38 12.29 -11.84
CA ARG A 469 19.86 12.21 -13.21
C ARG A 469 19.01 13.44 -13.49
N GLY A 470 19.28 14.08 -14.62
CA GLY A 470 18.57 15.27 -15.07
C GLY A 470 17.18 14.96 -15.61
N GLY A 471 16.67 15.85 -16.46
CA GLY A 471 15.36 15.80 -17.07
C GLY A 471 14.55 17.06 -16.80
N ARG A 472 13.24 16.96 -16.98
CA ARG A 472 12.31 18.07 -16.77
C ARG A 472 12.00 18.26 -15.30
N VAL A 473 12.56 19.31 -14.70
CA VAL A 473 12.54 19.57 -13.26
C VAL A 473 11.74 20.84 -12.96
N SER A 474 10.79 20.74 -12.03
CA SER A 474 10.09 21.91 -11.44
C SER A 474 10.92 22.48 -10.29
N ALA A 475 10.72 23.77 -9.96
CA ALA A 475 11.29 24.36 -8.75
C ALA A 475 10.81 23.59 -7.50
N GLY A 476 9.52 23.23 -7.47
CA GLY A 476 8.94 22.33 -6.46
C GLY A 476 9.12 22.78 -5.02
N VAL A 477 9.16 24.10 -4.79
CA VAL A 477 9.39 24.72 -3.49
C VAL A 477 8.39 25.83 -3.23
N THR A 478 7.87 25.86 -2.01
CA THR A 478 6.78 26.74 -1.60
C THR A 478 7.08 28.19 -1.95
N GLY A 479 6.22 28.80 -2.77
CA GLY A 479 6.33 30.20 -3.19
C GLY A 479 6.97 30.41 -4.56
N LEU A 480 7.56 29.37 -5.15
CA LEU A 480 8.10 29.35 -6.52
C LEU A 480 7.48 28.23 -7.38
N ASP A 481 6.49 27.51 -6.85
CA ASP A 481 5.85 26.37 -7.52
C ASP A 481 5.18 26.71 -8.85
N HIS A 482 4.82 27.99 -9.03
CA HIS A 482 4.22 28.53 -10.25
C HIS A 482 5.22 28.71 -11.40
N LEU A 483 6.52 28.64 -11.13
CA LEU A 483 7.54 28.80 -12.17
C LEU A 483 7.52 27.61 -13.14
N PRO A 484 7.74 27.85 -14.44
CA PRO A 484 7.75 26.76 -15.42
C PRO A 484 8.93 25.81 -15.16
N PRO A 485 8.76 24.50 -15.39
CA PRO A 485 9.85 23.55 -15.25
C PRO A 485 10.95 23.79 -16.29
N VAL A 486 12.18 23.41 -15.94
CA VAL A 486 13.38 23.53 -16.78
C VAL A 486 13.96 22.16 -17.10
N GLU A 487 14.60 22.03 -18.26
CA GLU A 487 15.38 20.85 -18.59
C GLU A 487 16.77 20.95 -17.96
N LEU A 488 17.13 19.98 -17.13
CA LEU A 488 18.48 19.85 -16.55
C LEU A 488 19.23 18.68 -17.19
N PRO A 489 20.53 18.82 -17.50
CA PRO A 489 21.37 17.66 -17.82
C PRO A 489 21.60 16.79 -16.57
N ASP A 490 22.17 15.60 -16.74
CA ASP A 490 22.77 14.88 -15.61
C ASP A 490 23.88 15.71 -14.99
N TYR A 491 23.96 15.73 -13.67
CA TYR A 491 24.97 16.49 -12.93
C TYR A 491 25.48 15.71 -11.72
N LEU A 492 26.61 16.17 -11.18
CA LEU A 492 27.18 15.66 -9.94
C LEU A 492 27.02 16.73 -8.87
N ILE A 493 26.60 16.36 -7.67
CA ILE A 493 26.52 17.27 -6.52
C ILE A 493 27.32 16.70 -5.36
N ASP A 494 27.91 17.58 -4.55
CA ASP A 494 28.61 17.16 -3.34
C ASP A 494 27.65 16.39 -2.42
N ARG A 495 28.17 15.27 -1.89
CA ARG A 495 27.42 14.36 -1.02
C ARG A 495 27.11 15.02 0.32
N SER A 496 27.93 15.96 0.76
CA SER A 496 27.74 16.75 1.98
C SER A 496 28.05 18.22 1.72
N GLU A 497 27.67 19.07 2.66
CA GLU A 497 28.10 20.47 2.73
C GLU A 497 29.64 20.57 2.75
N VAL A 498 30.17 21.71 2.30
CA VAL A 498 31.60 22.01 2.41
C VAL A 498 31.97 22.09 3.89
N THR A 499 33.00 21.37 4.32
CA THR A 499 33.41 21.38 5.73
C THR A 499 34.30 22.57 6.07
N ASN A 500 34.44 22.87 7.36
CA ASN A 500 35.42 23.84 7.85
C ASN A 500 36.86 23.49 7.39
N ARG A 501 37.22 22.21 7.40
CA ARG A 501 38.53 21.74 6.93
C ARG A 501 38.72 22.00 5.43
N ASP A 502 37.69 21.74 4.63
CA ASP A 502 37.74 22.01 3.19
C ASP A 502 37.87 23.50 2.91
N PHE A 503 37.06 24.34 3.57
CA PHE A 503 37.13 25.80 3.43
C PHE A 503 38.48 26.37 3.90
N LYS A 504 39.10 25.77 4.93
CA LYS A 504 40.42 26.18 5.40
C LYS A 504 41.48 26.03 4.30
N SER A 505 41.36 25.04 3.43
CA SER A 505 42.26 24.89 2.27
C SER A 505 42.17 26.06 1.29
N PHE A 506 40.99 26.67 1.14
CA PHE A 506 40.80 27.89 0.35
C PHE A 506 41.46 29.09 1.03
N VAL A 507 41.29 29.26 2.35
CA VAL A 507 41.95 30.34 3.09
C VAL A 507 43.47 30.23 3.00
N ASP A 508 44.01 29.03 3.24
CA ASP A 508 45.45 28.75 3.21
C ASP A 508 46.03 28.87 1.79
N GLY A 509 45.24 28.47 0.79
CA GLY A 509 45.54 28.67 -0.64
C GLY A 509 45.45 30.13 -1.11
N GLY A 510 45.24 31.08 -0.20
CA GLY A 510 45.18 32.50 -0.50
C GLY A 510 43.88 32.93 -1.18
N GLY A 511 42.76 32.26 -0.92
CA GLY A 511 41.46 32.52 -1.53
C GLY A 511 41.02 33.99 -1.46
N TYR A 512 41.24 34.66 -0.34
CA TYR A 512 40.96 36.10 -0.16
C TYR A 512 42.00 37.04 -0.79
N ARG A 513 43.12 36.51 -1.31
CA ARG A 513 44.19 37.27 -1.96
C ARG A 513 44.21 37.12 -3.48
N ARG A 514 43.39 36.23 -4.04
CA ARG A 514 43.39 35.83 -5.45
C ARG A 514 42.19 36.42 -6.18
N ARG A 515 42.38 37.58 -6.81
CA ARG A 515 41.32 38.34 -7.47
C ARG A 515 40.56 37.53 -8.53
N GLU A 516 41.24 36.62 -9.22
CA GLU A 516 40.66 35.77 -10.26
C GLU A 516 39.57 34.82 -9.73
N LEU A 517 39.49 34.58 -8.42
CA LEU A 517 38.43 33.76 -7.81
C LEU A 517 37.14 34.56 -7.54
N TRP A 518 37.19 35.90 -7.59
CA TRP A 518 36.11 36.78 -7.15
C TRP A 518 35.39 37.47 -8.32
N GLU A 519 35.29 36.81 -9.49
CA GLU A 519 34.59 37.37 -10.66
C GLU A 519 33.12 37.73 -10.35
N ALA A 520 32.46 36.93 -9.51
CA ALA A 520 31.09 37.17 -9.07
C ALA A 520 30.99 38.07 -7.82
N GLY A 521 32.09 38.70 -7.38
CA GLY A 521 32.19 39.45 -6.13
C GLY A 521 31.32 40.71 -6.03
N PRO A 522 31.32 41.39 -4.86
CA PRO A 522 30.58 42.63 -4.68
C PRO A 522 31.03 43.70 -5.69
N SER A 523 30.08 44.39 -6.30
CA SER A 523 30.33 45.47 -7.26
C SER A 523 30.22 46.86 -6.61
N GLY A 524 30.76 47.89 -7.25
CA GLY A 524 30.64 49.28 -6.81
C GLY A 524 31.81 49.86 -6.00
N GLN A 525 32.85 49.07 -5.72
CA GLN A 525 34.10 49.52 -5.09
C GLN A 525 35.33 48.80 -5.70
N PRO A 526 36.55 49.32 -5.54
CA PRO A 526 37.78 48.58 -5.87
C PRO A 526 37.84 47.23 -5.15
N TRP A 527 38.48 46.23 -5.77
CA TRP A 527 38.47 44.84 -5.29
C TRP A 527 38.94 44.72 -3.83
N GLU A 528 39.98 45.45 -3.45
CA GLU A 528 40.53 45.47 -2.08
C GLU A 528 39.50 45.97 -1.05
N GLY A 529 38.69 46.97 -1.42
CA GLY A 529 37.59 47.48 -0.58
C GLY A 529 36.40 46.53 -0.54
N ALA A 530 36.10 45.86 -1.65
CA ALA A 530 35.01 44.89 -1.75
C ALA A 530 35.24 43.63 -0.90
N ILE A 531 36.49 43.20 -0.75
CA ILE A 531 36.85 41.99 0.01
C ILE A 531 37.14 42.25 1.50
N ALA A 532 37.52 43.49 1.87
CA ALA A 532 37.88 43.85 3.24
C ALA A 532 36.85 43.46 4.32
N PRO A 533 35.52 43.47 4.06
CA PRO A 533 34.53 43.04 5.05
C PRO A 533 34.50 41.53 5.34
N PHE A 534 35.12 40.68 4.51
CA PHE A 534 35.08 39.23 4.69
C PHE A 534 36.13 38.73 5.69
N VAL A 535 35.96 39.14 6.93
CA VAL A 535 36.82 38.78 8.06
C VAL A 535 36.08 37.96 9.11
N ASP A 536 36.84 37.22 9.89
CA ASP A 536 36.43 36.48 11.06
C ASP A 536 36.26 37.42 12.28
N ARG A 537 35.92 36.88 13.44
CA ARG A 537 35.68 37.67 14.67
C ARG A 537 36.90 38.43 15.18
N THR A 538 38.09 38.04 14.73
CA THR A 538 39.38 38.65 15.11
C THR A 538 39.90 39.63 14.05
N GLY A 539 39.14 39.83 12.96
CA GLY A 539 39.53 40.71 11.86
C GLY A 539 40.47 40.07 10.85
N ARG A 540 40.65 38.74 10.86
CA ARG A 540 41.45 38.02 9.86
C ARG A 540 40.58 37.49 8.72
N PRO A 541 41.09 37.31 7.49
CA PRO A 541 40.29 36.74 6.41
C PRO A 541 39.76 35.34 6.75
N GLY A 542 38.45 35.14 6.63
CA GLY A 542 37.79 33.87 6.96
C GLY A 542 36.32 34.04 7.33
N PRO A 543 35.55 32.93 7.46
CA PRO A 543 34.14 32.92 7.85
C PRO A 543 33.85 33.71 9.15
N SER A 544 32.65 34.28 9.27
CA SER A 544 32.24 35.10 10.43
C SER A 544 32.15 34.32 11.75
N THR A 545 32.10 32.99 11.67
CA THR A 545 32.05 32.06 12.80
C THR A 545 33.44 31.65 13.32
N TRP A 546 34.50 32.01 12.60
CA TRP A 546 35.88 31.63 12.90
C TRP A 546 36.59 32.66 13.78
N GLU A 547 37.77 32.27 14.27
CA GLU A 547 38.64 33.10 15.10
C GLU A 547 40.12 32.86 14.74
N SER A 548 40.93 33.91 14.74
CA SER A 548 42.36 33.84 14.46
C SER A 548 42.74 33.18 13.12
N GLY A 549 41.87 33.31 12.11
CA GLY A 549 42.03 32.74 10.78
C GLY A 549 41.74 31.25 10.68
N SER A 550 41.10 30.64 11.69
CA SER A 550 40.74 29.22 11.70
C SER A 550 39.39 28.94 12.36
N TYR A 551 38.81 27.79 12.00
CA TYR A 551 37.66 27.22 12.71
C TYR A 551 38.02 26.81 14.15
N PRO A 552 37.03 26.76 15.06
CA PRO A 552 37.24 26.26 16.44
C PRO A 552 37.73 24.80 16.48
N ASP A 553 38.57 24.49 17.46
CA ASP A 553 39.17 23.16 17.62
C ASP A 553 38.12 22.05 17.66
N GLY A 554 38.40 20.95 16.94
CA GLY A 554 37.50 19.80 16.83
C GLY A 554 36.31 19.97 15.89
N GLN A 555 36.13 21.14 15.26
CA GLN A 555 35.00 21.41 14.34
C GLN A 555 35.34 21.25 12.86
N GLY A 556 36.48 20.64 12.52
CA GLY A 556 36.95 20.52 11.14
C GLY A 556 36.00 19.77 10.20
N ASP A 557 35.25 18.78 10.72
CA ASP A 557 34.29 17.98 9.96
C ASP A 557 32.85 18.55 9.99
N LEU A 558 32.62 19.68 10.69
CA LEU A 558 31.34 20.38 10.63
C LEU A 558 31.23 21.18 9.31
N PRO A 559 30.00 21.41 8.80
CA PRO A 559 29.78 22.34 7.70
C PRO A 559 30.37 23.71 8.01
N VAL A 560 31.03 24.32 7.03
CA VAL A 560 31.43 25.73 7.14
C VAL A 560 30.18 26.60 7.11
N THR A 561 30.07 27.51 8.06
CA THR A 561 28.96 28.46 8.17
C THR A 561 29.45 29.86 8.50
N GLY A 562 28.60 30.88 8.39
CA GLY A 562 29.05 32.27 8.47
C GLY A 562 29.73 32.74 7.18
N VAL A 563 29.32 32.16 6.06
CA VAL A 563 29.89 32.41 4.74
C VAL A 563 28.86 33.14 3.90
N SER A 564 29.30 34.19 3.21
CA SER A 564 28.47 34.96 2.27
C SER A 564 28.29 34.21 0.95
N TRP A 565 27.33 34.62 0.14
CA TRP A 565 27.16 34.07 -1.21
C TRP A 565 28.42 34.30 -2.07
N TYR A 566 29.08 35.45 -1.90
CA TYR A 566 30.31 35.79 -2.63
C TYR A 566 31.49 34.89 -2.26
N GLU A 567 31.69 34.60 -0.97
CA GLU A 567 32.71 33.66 -0.51
C GLU A 567 32.44 32.24 -1.00
N ALA A 568 31.17 31.81 -0.97
CA ALA A 568 30.75 30.51 -1.50
C ALA A 568 31.03 30.40 -3.02
N ALA A 569 30.75 31.45 -3.78
CA ALA A 569 31.06 31.52 -5.21
C ALA A 569 32.58 31.53 -5.48
N ALA A 570 33.37 32.24 -4.67
CA ALA A 570 34.83 32.25 -4.80
C ALA A 570 35.46 30.89 -4.47
N TYR A 571 34.93 30.20 -3.46
CA TYR A 571 35.32 28.82 -3.15
C TYR A 571 34.92 27.85 -4.28
N ALA A 572 33.76 28.05 -4.91
CA ALA A 572 33.36 27.27 -6.09
C ALA A 572 34.38 27.42 -7.23
N ALA A 573 34.80 28.66 -7.52
CA ALA A 573 35.84 28.94 -8.51
C ALA A 573 37.18 28.30 -8.14
N PHE A 574 37.58 28.34 -6.85
CA PHE A 574 38.81 27.73 -6.35
C PHE A 574 38.87 26.22 -6.60
N THR A 575 37.74 25.54 -6.49
CA THR A 575 37.62 24.09 -6.68
C THR A 575 37.26 23.67 -8.11
N GLY A 576 37.07 24.63 -9.02
CA GLY A 576 36.61 24.36 -10.39
C GLY A 576 35.18 23.78 -10.46
N LYS A 577 34.35 24.07 -9.45
CA LYS A 577 32.95 23.64 -9.34
C LYS A 577 32.03 24.87 -9.40
N ARG A 578 30.72 24.67 -9.22
CA ARG A 578 29.71 25.74 -9.23
C ARG A 578 28.74 25.59 -8.06
N LEU A 579 28.13 26.70 -7.62
CA LEU A 579 26.97 26.64 -6.74
C LEU A 579 25.79 26.02 -7.49
N PRO A 580 24.96 25.17 -6.85
CA PRO A 580 23.76 24.66 -7.47
C PRO A 580 22.79 25.81 -7.78
N THR A 581 22.07 25.71 -8.89
CA THR A 581 20.87 26.54 -9.06
C THR A 581 19.76 25.98 -8.17
N LEU A 582 18.74 26.78 -7.87
CA LEU A 582 17.59 26.35 -7.09
C LEU A 582 16.96 25.07 -7.67
N TYR A 583 16.84 24.95 -9.00
CA TYR A 583 16.35 23.73 -9.65
C TYR A 583 17.25 22.50 -9.45
N HIS A 584 18.58 22.67 -9.48
CA HIS A 584 19.49 21.57 -9.17
C HIS A 584 19.35 21.17 -7.70
N TRP A 585 19.31 22.16 -6.82
CA TRP A 585 19.23 21.93 -5.39
C TRP A 585 17.94 21.21 -4.99
N THR A 586 16.77 21.69 -5.43
CA THR A 586 15.46 21.11 -5.04
C THR A 586 15.26 19.71 -5.62
N HIS A 587 15.79 19.45 -6.82
CA HIS A 587 15.79 18.11 -7.41
C HIS A 587 16.68 17.16 -6.62
N ALA A 588 17.91 17.54 -6.32
CA ALA A 588 18.84 16.72 -5.54
C ALA A 588 18.35 16.48 -4.09
N ALA A 589 17.72 17.49 -3.48
CA ALA A 589 17.14 17.43 -2.13
C ALA A 589 15.92 16.50 -2.08
N GLY A 590 15.13 16.48 -3.16
CA GLY A 590 13.95 15.64 -3.27
C GLY A 590 12.79 16.10 -2.40
N LEU A 591 12.40 17.37 -2.54
CA LEU A 591 11.34 18.02 -1.73
C LEU A 591 9.99 17.28 -1.74
N TRP A 592 9.72 16.48 -2.77
CA TRP A 592 8.55 15.59 -2.85
C TRP A 592 8.54 14.48 -1.77
N ALA A 593 9.68 14.22 -1.11
CA ALA A 593 9.82 13.27 -0.02
C ALA A 593 10.07 13.96 1.35
N ALA A 594 9.83 15.26 1.45
CA ALA A 594 10.13 16.04 2.65
C ALA A 594 9.50 15.50 3.94
N GLU A 595 8.29 14.93 3.86
CA GLU A 595 7.62 14.33 5.02
C GLU A 595 8.41 13.16 5.62
N ALA A 596 9.20 12.45 4.82
CA ALA A 596 10.09 11.40 5.31
C ALA A 596 11.46 11.95 5.73
N ILE A 597 11.99 12.94 5.01
CA ILE A 597 13.34 13.47 5.19
C ILE A 597 13.42 14.40 6.41
N ALA A 598 12.57 15.42 6.48
CA ALA A 598 12.67 16.49 7.47
C ALA A 598 12.61 16.01 8.93
N PRO A 599 11.74 15.04 9.32
CA PRO A 599 11.71 14.55 10.70
C PRO A 599 12.97 13.81 11.16
N THR A 600 13.77 13.31 10.21
CA THR A 600 15.04 12.61 10.49
C THR A 600 16.26 13.52 10.38
N SER A 601 16.04 14.82 10.16
CA SER A 601 17.08 15.80 9.85
C SER A 601 17.42 16.66 11.08
N ASN A 602 18.53 17.39 11.02
CA ASN A 602 18.96 18.25 12.13
C ASN A 602 18.18 19.58 12.12
N PHE A 603 16.97 19.59 12.64
CA PHE A 603 16.15 20.78 12.90
C PHE A 603 15.86 20.92 14.39
N SER A 604 15.61 22.15 14.85
CA SER A 604 15.36 22.45 16.27
C SER A 604 16.41 21.84 17.23
N GLY A 605 17.63 21.69 16.75
CA GLY A 605 18.78 21.17 17.47
C GLY A 605 19.49 22.25 18.30
N VAL A 606 20.63 21.86 18.88
CA VAL A 606 21.47 22.76 19.71
C VAL A 606 22.71 23.27 18.98
N GLY A 607 22.96 22.80 17.75
CA GLY A 607 24.09 23.21 16.92
C GLY A 607 24.23 22.39 15.64
N LEU A 608 25.31 22.69 14.89
CA LEU A 608 25.71 21.95 13.70
C LEU A 608 26.18 20.53 14.05
N LEU A 609 25.96 19.61 13.12
CA LEU A 609 26.43 18.23 13.20
C LEU A 609 27.32 17.88 11.99
N PRO A 610 28.33 16.98 12.14
CA PRO A 610 29.15 16.55 11.02
C PRO A 610 28.32 15.75 10.02
N ALA A 611 28.35 16.10 8.74
CA ALA A 611 27.49 15.51 7.72
C ALA A 611 27.62 13.98 7.68
N GLY A 612 26.51 13.26 7.55
CA GLY A 612 26.57 11.80 7.66
C GLY A 612 25.37 11.04 7.11
N PRO A 613 25.54 9.74 6.83
CA PRO A 613 24.54 8.96 6.15
C PRO A 613 23.33 8.64 7.03
N GLU A 614 23.36 8.79 8.35
CA GLU A 614 22.27 8.31 9.22
C GLU A 614 21.08 9.29 9.37
N ARG A 615 21.18 10.49 8.79
CA ARG A 615 20.15 11.54 8.89
C ARG A 615 20.04 12.32 7.57
N GLY A 616 18.90 12.99 7.35
CA GLY A 616 18.70 13.92 6.24
C GLY A 616 19.14 13.41 4.86
N PHE A 617 18.85 12.15 4.54
CA PHE A 617 19.39 11.47 3.36
C PHE A 617 18.50 11.65 2.14
N SER A 618 19.01 12.30 1.10
CA SER A 618 18.24 12.66 -0.08
C SER A 618 17.92 11.46 -0.97
N PRO A 619 16.92 11.58 -1.88
CA PRO A 619 16.59 10.52 -2.82
C PRO A 619 17.71 10.12 -3.78
N PHE A 620 18.77 10.94 -3.89
CA PHE A 620 19.92 10.70 -4.74
C PHE A 620 21.21 10.42 -3.95
N GLY A 621 21.11 10.27 -2.63
CA GLY A 621 22.23 9.86 -1.78
C GLY A 621 23.08 11.00 -1.22
N ALA A 622 22.63 12.25 -1.33
CA ALA A 622 23.24 13.37 -0.64
C ALA A 622 22.79 13.41 0.83
N PHE A 623 23.63 13.92 1.71
CA PHE A 623 23.40 14.00 3.16
C PHE A 623 23.04 15.43 3.54
N ASP A 624 22.23 15.55 4.60
CA ASP A 624 21.92 16.78 5.31
C ASP A 624 21.55 17.97 4.39
N MET A 625 20.84 17.69 3.28
CA MET A 625 20.24 18.76 2.46
C MET A 625 19.03 19.39 3.16
N ALA A 626 18.45 18.68 4.11
CA ALA A 626 17.40 19.17 4.98
C ALA A 626 18.01 19.49 6.35
N GLY A 627 17.85 20.72 6.81
CA GLY A 627 18.36 21.18 8.09
C GLY A 627 19.88 21.22 8.14
N ASN A 628 20.41 21.19 9.36
CA ASN A 628 21.83 21.39 9.66
C ASN A 628 22.34 22.80 9.28
N ALA A 629 22.64 23.08 8.02
CA ALA A 629 23.06 24.39 7.54
C ALA A 629 22.27 24.77 6.28
N LYS A 630 21.93 26.06 6.16
CA LYS A 630 21.36 26.62 4.95
C LYS A 630 22.39 26.67 3.84
N GLU A 631 21.96 26.54 2.59
CA GLU A 631 22.86 26.40 1.46
C GLU A 631 22.61 27.42 0.35
N TRP A 632 23.65 28.22 0.05
CA TRP A 632 23.58 29.19 -1.02
C TRP A 632 23.35 28.55 -2.39
N CYS A 633 22.37 29.08 -3.11
CA CYS A 633 22.09 28.75 -4.50
C CYS A 633 22.54 29.89 -5.44
N TRP A 634 22.76 29.57 -6.71
CA TRP A 634 23.20 30.53 -7.72
C TRP A 634 22.19 31.63 -8.02
N ASN A 635 20.89 31.32 -8.02
CA ASN A 635 19.85 32.20 -8.54
C ASN A 635 19.70 33.51 -7.75
N ALA A 636 19.47 34.59 -8.48
CA ALA A 636 19.12 35.90 -7.92
C ALA A 636 17.62 36.01 -7.66
N MET A 637 17.25 36.82 -6.66
CA MET A 637 15.93 37.42 -6.53
C MET A 637 16.13 38.91 -6.25
N GLY A 638 15.97 39.76 -7.26
CA GLY A 638 16.31 41.19 -7.13
C GLY A 638 17.78 41.38 -6.72
N ASP A 639 18.00 42.03 -5.58
CA ASP A 639 19.31 42.26 -4.94
C ASP A 639 19.73 41.15 -3.96
N ARG A 640 18.94 40.09 -3.83
CA ARG A 640 19.17 38.93 -2.94
C ARG A 640 19.57 37.67 -3.72
N ARG A 641 19.98 36.65 -2.97
CA ARG A 641 20.31 35.30 -3.48
C ARG A 641 19.51 34.25 -2.73
N TYR A 642 19.07 33.21 -3.43
CA TYR A 642 18.38 32.09 -2.80
C TYR A 642 19.31 31.29 -1.89
N ILE A 643 18.79 30.85 -0.76
CA ILE A 643 19.47 30.01 0.21
C ILE A 643 18.46 28.97 0.74
N MET A 644 18.81 27.68 0.69
CA MET A 644 17.84 26.59 0.82
C MET A 644 18.16 25.62 1.95
N GLY A 645 17.22 24.74 2.31
CA GLY A 645 17.44 23.60 3.22
C GLY A 645 16.97 23.81 4.66
N GLY A 646 16.92 25.06 5.12
CA GLY A 646 16.72 25.40 6.53
C GLY A 646 17.95 25.07 7.38
N ALA A 647 17.94 25.47 8.66
CA ALA A 647 19.08 25.28 9.57
C ALA A 647 18.74 24.54 10.87
N TRP A 648 19.78 24.12 11.60
CA TRP A 648 19.65 23.41 12.87
C TRP A 648 18.81 24.13 13.93
N ASN A 649 18.76 25.46 13.92
CA ASN A 649 17.97 26.26 14.85
C ASN A 649 16.59 26.67 14.30
N GLU A 650 16.18 26.10 13.17
CA GLU A 650 14.90 26.36 12.53
C GLU A 650 13.96 25.17 12.67
N ALA A 651 12.71 25.38 12.26
CA ALA A 651 11.70 24.34 12.24
C ALA A 651 11.84 23.46 11.00
N ASP A 652 11.39 22.21 11.09
CA ASP A 652 11.48 21.20 10.04
C ASP A 652 10.80 21.58 8.73
N TYR A 653 9.69 22.31 8.81
CA TYR A 653 8.98 22.79 7.62
C TYR A 653 9.84 23.72 6.73
N SER A 654 10.87 24.38 7.29
CA SER A 654 11.77 25.28 6.55
C SER A 654 12.54 24.58 5.42
N PHE A 655 12.59 23.23 5.41
CA PHE A 655 13.14 22.46 4.30
C PHE A 655 12.43 22.73 2.96
N ASN A 656 11.11 22.95 3.00
CA ASN A 656 10.26 23.10 1.81
C ASN A 656 9.93 24.57 1.47
N GLU A 657 10.53 25.52 2.16
CA GLU A 657 10.27 26.94 1.96
C GLU A 657 11.38 27.56 1.12
N ALA A 658 11.00 28.35 0.12
CA ALA A 658 11.97 29.23 -0.54
C ALA A 658 12.47 30.25 0.48
N ASP A 659 13.76 30.57 0.45
CA ASP A 659 14.34 31.65 1.24
C ASP A 659 15.39 32.39 0.39
N ALA A 660 15.46 33.71 0.56
CA ALA A 660 16.41 34.57 -0.12
C ALA A 660 16.94 35.68 0.79
N GLN A 661 18.27 35.74 0.89
CA GLN A 661 18.99 36.64 1.78
C GLN A 661 19.92 37.58 1.02
N PRO A 662 20.30 38.73 1.58
CA PRO A 662 21.32 39.60 0.99
C PRO A 662 22.61 38.79 0.74
N PRO A 663 23.28 38.94 -0.42
CA PRO A 663 24.46 38.13 -0.76
C PRO A 663 25.67 38.39 0.16
N MET A 664 25.66 39.51 0.90
CA MET A 664 26.65 39.86 1.91
C MET A 664 26.36 39.25 3.30
N ASP A 665 25.19 38.64 3.50
CA ASP A 665 24.81 38.11 4.81
C ASP A 665 25.63 36.86 5.17
N ARG A 666 26.11 36.83 6.42
CA ARG A 666 27.06 35.83 6.95
C ARG A 666 26.56 35.29 8.29
N ALA A 667 25.25 35.04 8.38
CA ALA A 667 24.65 34.41 9.56
C ALA A 667 25.33 33.05 9.86
N PRO A 668 25.40 32.64 11.13
CA PRO A 668 26.04 31.38 11.56
C PRO A 668 25.33 30.12 11.06
N THR A 669 24.23 30.26 10.33
CA THR A 669 23.48 29.19 9.69
C THR A 669 23.78 29.07 8.19
N HIS A 670 24.45 30.06 7.59
CA HIS A 670 24.68 30.14 6.15
C HIS A 670 25.95 29.40 5.74
N GLY A 671 25.78 28.27 5.06
CA GLY A 671 26.81 27.46 4.42
C GLY A 671 26.48 27.24 2.93
N PHE A 672 27.05 26.19 2.35
CA PHE A 672 26.84 25.83 0.95
C PHE A 672 27.38 24.43 0.61
N ARG A 673 26.94 23.92 -0.55
CA ARG A 673 27.53 22.76 -1.25
C ARG A 673 27.74 23.09 -2.71
N LEU A 674 28.52 22.27 -3.43
CA LEU A 674 28.85 22.53 -4.83
C LEU A 674 28.38 21.42 -5.75
N MET A 675 28.35 21.72 -7.05
CA MET A 675 28.03 20.79 -8.11
C MET A 675 29.00 20.90 -9.30
N ILE A 676 29.03 19.86 -10.12
CA ILE A 676 29.63 19.83 -11.45
C ILE A 676 28.50 19.57 -12.44
N SER A 677 28.24 20.55 -13.30
CA SER A 677 27.24 20.48 -14.37
C SER A 677 27.67 21.38 -15.53
N PRO A 678 27.32 21.04 -16.78
CA PRO A 678 27.26 22.02 -17.86
C PRO A 678 26.36 23.21 -17.46
N PRO A 679 26.63 24.42 -17.98
CA PRO A 679 25.75 25.57 -17.76
C PRO A 679 24.33 25.28 -18.26
N ALA A 680 23.34 25.55 -17.41
CA ALA A 680 21.93 25.38 -17.73
C ALA A 680 21.30 26.76 -17.87
N SER A 681 21.34 27.31 -19.09
CA SER A 681 21.06 28.74 -19.36
C SER A 681 19.75 29.25 -18.75
N LYS A 682 18.66 28.46 -18.82
CA LYS A 682 17.38 28.82 -18.19
C LYS A 682 17.36 28.65 -16.67
N ALA A 683 18.01 27.61 -16.15
CA ALA A 683 18.02 27.33 -14.72
C ALA A 683 18.89 28.32 -13.92
N GLU A 684 19.79 29.05 -14.59
CA GLU A 684 20.68 30.06 -13.98
C GLU A 684 20.08 31.47 -13.95
N LEU A 685 18.94 31.69 -14.62
CA LEU A 685 18.30 33.01 -14.68
C LEU A 685 17.85 33.46 -13.27
N PRO A 686 17.81 34.78 -13.01
CA PRO A 686 17.11 35.34 -11.86
C PRO A 686 15.69 34.77 -11.75
N LEU A 687 15.32 34.30 -10.57
CA LEU A 687 13.97 33.83 -10.28
C LEU A 687 13.28 34.93 -9.50
N LEU A 688 12.55 35.76 -10.24
CA LEU A 688 11.71 36.79 -9.66
C LEU A 688 10.45 36.15 -9.09
N ARG A 689 10.01 36.68 -7.95
CA ARG A 689 8.69 36.41 -7.41
C ARG A 689 7.83 37.61 -7.79
N ASP A 690 6.81 37.40 -8.62
CA ASP A 690 5.84 38.45 -8.96
C ASP A 690 4.91 38.65 -7.74
N GLU A 691 5.32 39.52 -6.82
CA GLU A 691 4.62 39.74 -5.56
C GLU A 691 3.78 41.04 -5.60
N PRO A 692 2.48 40.98 -5.30
CA PRO A 692 1.67 42.15 -4.96
C PRO A 692 2.26 42.89 -3.76
N ASP A 693 2.56 44.18 -3.93
CA ASP A 693 2.94 45.06 -2.83
C ASP A 693 1.69 45.72 -2.23
N TYR A 694 1.06 45.06 -1.27
CA TYR A 694 -0.16 45.56 -0.62
C TYR A 694 0.02 46.87 0.16
N ARG A 695 1.25 47.38 0.32
CA ARG A 695 1.48 48.74 0.83
C ARG A 695 0.97 49.81 -0.15
N LYS A 696 0.93 49.47 -1.44
CA LYS A 696 0.52 50.36 -2.54
C LYS A 696 -0.94 50.16 -2.96
N GLU A 697 -1.55 49.05 -2.54
CA GLU A 697 -2.93 48.71 -2.91
C GLU A 697 -3.95 49.38 -1.96
N ARG A 698 -5.20 49.44 -2.40
CA ARG A 698 -6.35 49.93 -1.63
C ARG A 698 -7.50 48.92 -1.73
N PRO A 699 -8.18 48.58 -0.62
CA PRO A 699 -9.39 47.78 -0.69
C PRO A 699 -10.46 48.43 -1.56
N VAL A 700 -11.34 47.63 -2.16
CA VAL A 700 -12.48 48.13 -2.94
C VAL A 700 -13.39 49.06 -2.13
N ALA A 701 -14.07 49.97 -2.84
CA ALA A 701 -15.04 50.88 -2.26
C ALA A 701 -16.23 50.15 -1.61
N ALA A 702 -16.94 50.85 -0.71
CA ALA A 702 -17.87 50.17 0.17
C ALA A 702 -19.09 49.58 -0.54
N ASP A 703 -19.60 50.31 -1.52
CA ASP A 703 -20.71 49.95 -2.40
C ASP A 703 -20.37 48.77 -3.33
N VAL A 704 -19.10 48.65 -3.74
CA VAL A 704 -18.60 47.51 -4.52
C VAL A 704 -18.57 46.25 -3.64
N PHE A 705 -18.04 46.36 -2.42
CA PHE A 705 -18.00 45.25 -1.48
C PHE A 705 -19.40 44.71 -1.14
N ASP A 706 -20.39 45.58 -1.00
CA ASP A 706 -21.77 45.16 -0.69
C ASP A 706 -22.36 44.25 -1.77
N ARG A 707 -21.87 44.33 -3.01
CA ARG A 707 -22.21 43.37 -4.08
C ARG A 707 -21.49 42.03 -3.89
N TYR A 708 -20.22 42.05 -3.49
CA TYR A 708 -19.44 40.84 -3.23
C TYR A 708 -20.00 40.05 -2.06
N ARG A 709 -20.41 40.74 -0.98
CA ARG A 709 -20.99 40.11 0.22
C ARG A 709 -22.18 39.21 -0.12
N LYS A 710 -23.02 39.60 -1.08
CA LYS A 710 -24.20 38.82 -1.53
C LYS A 710 -23.84 37.48 -2.14
N LEU A 711 -22.61 37.29 -2.63
CA LEU A 711 -22.16 36.01 -3.18
C LEU A 711 -22.01 34.91 -2.12
N TYR A 712 -21.90 35.31 -0.85
CA TYR A 712 -21.66 34.43 0.30
C TYR A 712 -22.91 34.20 1.16
N GLU A 713 -24.04 34.81 0.78
CA GLU A 713 -25.32 34.53 1.40
C GLU A 713 -25.85 33.19 0.88
N TYR A 714 -26.41 32.39 1.78
CA TYR A 714 -27.14 31.17 1.42
C TYR A 714 -28.47 31.12 2.17
N ASP A 715 -29.47 30.51 1.56
CA ASP A 715 -30.79 30.37 2.15
C ASP A 715 -30.76 29.33 3.29
N PRO A 716 -31.34 29.64 4.46
CA PRO A 716 -31.50 28.65 5.52
C PRO A 716 -32.27 27.42 5.02
N ALA A 717 -31.66 26.25 5.14
CA ALA A 717 -32.24 24.97 4.77
C ALA A 717 -32.06 23.95 5.88
N ALA A 718 -32.90 22.90 5.89
CA ALA A 718 -32.78 21.78 6.81
C ALA A 718 -31.35 21.20 6.78
N LEU A 719 -30.77 20.93 7.93
CA LEU A 719 -29.41 20.39 8.04
C LEU A 719 -29.33 18.92 7.63
N ASP A 720 -30.40 18.16 7.87
CA ASP A 720 -30.42 16.70 7.71
C ASP A 720 -29.15 16.07 8.31
N ALA A 721 -28.83 16.50 9.54
CA ALA A 721 -27.59 16.18 10.21
C ALA A 721 -27.63 14.77 10.82
N SER A 722 -26.51 14.06 10.73
CA SER A 722 -26.31 12.74 11.33
C SER A 722 -24.94 12.67 12.01
N VAL A 723 -24.85 11.87 13.07
CA VAL A 723 -23.58 11.43 13.66
C VAL A 723 -23.31 10.03 13.12
N ASP A 724 -22.35 9.92 12.21
CA ASP A 724 -22.10 8.69 11.46
C ASP A 724 -21.11 7.77 12.18
N ALA A 725 -20.20 8.34 12.97
CA ALA A 725 -19.26 7.58 13.78
C ALA A 725 -18.88 8.31 15.06
N VAL A 726 -18.53 7.53 16.08
CA VAL A 726 -18.00 8.00 17.36
C VAL A 726 -16.73 7.22 17.67
N ASP A 727 -15.63 7.93 17.84
CA ASP A 727 -14.35 7.40 18.25
C ASP A 727 -14.03 7.93 19.65
N ASP A 728 -14.04 7.01 20.60
CA ASP A 728 -13.84 7.27 22.02
C ASP A 728 -12.51 6.68 22.52
N SER A 729 -11.59 6.35 21.60
CA SER A 729 -10.33 5.65 21.91
C SER A 729 -9.22 6.57 22.45
N ASP A 730 -9.25 7.86 22.11
CA ASP A 730 -8.23 8.82 22.55
C ASP A 730 -8.49 9.28 24.01
N PRO A 731 -7.48 9.24 24.90
CA PRO A 731 -7.65 9.69 26.28
C PRO A 731 -7.85 11.20 26.42
N ARG A 732 -7.56 12.00 25.38
CA ARG A 732 -7.66 13.47 25.42
C ARG A 732 -9.06 13.97 25.04
N TRP A 733 -9.75 13.27 24.15
CA TRP A 733 -11.02 13.71 23.59
C TRP A 733 -11.91 12.56 23.12
N ARG A 734 -13.18 12.88 22.90
CA ARG A 734 -14.10 12.08 22.11
C ARG A 734 -14.31 12.74 20.75
N LYS A 735 -14.14 11.98 19.67
CA LYS A 735 -14.27 12.47 18.28
C LYS A 735 -15.56 11.93 17.67
N GLU A 736 -16.41 12.82 17.17
CA GLU A 736 -17.57 12.46 16.37
C GLU A 736 -17.33 12.81 14.90
N THR A 737 -17.66 11.89 14.01
CA THR A 737 -17.79 12.17 12.57
C THR A 737 -19.24 12.50 12.28
N VAL A 738 -19.49 13.72 11.84
CA VAL A 738 -20.83 14.25 11.59
C VAL A 738 -20.99 14.56 10.11
N ASN A 739 -22.21 14.42 9.60
CA ASN A 739 -22.54 14.76 8.22
C ASN A 739 -23.80 15.60 8.17
N PHE A 740 -23.82 16.65 7.36
CA PHE A 740 -24.98 17.51 7.16
C PHE A 740 -25.00 18.09 5.74
N ALA A 741 -26.15 18.60 5.30
CA ALA A 741 -26.33 19.17 3.97
C ALA A 741 -25.53 20.46 3.79
N ALA A 742 -24.75 20.51 2.70
CA ALA A 742 -24.13 21.74 2.22
C ALA A 742 -25.20 22.71 1.69
N ALA A 743 -24.87 24.00 1.60
CA ALA A 743 -25.81 25.01 1.10
C ALA A 743 -25.93 25.05 -0.44
N TYR A 744 -25.26 24.14 -1.14
CA TYR A 744 -25.16 24.14 -2.60
C TYR A 744 -25.02 22.72 -3.15
N GLY A 745 -25.29 22.55 -4.45
CA GLY A 745 -24.96 21.34 -5.22
C GLY A 745 -25.60 20.03 -4.76
N LYS A 746 -26.51 20.06 -3.77
CA LYS A 746 -26.99 18.88 -3.04
C LYS A 746 -25.85 18.03 -2.47
N GLU A 747 -24.71 18.66 -2.16
CA GLU A 747 -23.57 18.02 -1.53
C GLU A 747 -23.78 17.88 -0.01
N ARG A 748 -22.94 17.09 0.65
CA ARG A 748 -22.88 17.00 2.12
C ARG A 748 -21.51 17.44 2.62
N VAL A 749 -21.49 18.04 3.79
CA VAL A 749 -20.29 18.42 4.53
C VAL A 749 -20.06 17.37 5.61
N THR A 750 -18.88 16.77 5.60
CA THR A 750 -18.39 15.97 6.74
C THR A 750 -17.67 16.91 7.71
N GLY A 751 -17.94 16.78 9.00
CA GLY A 751 -17.23 17.50 10.05
C GLY A 751 -16.73 16.54 11.12
N TYR A 752 -15.61 16.88 11.76
CA TYR A 752 -15.09 16.18 12.92
C TYR A 752 -15.23 17.06 14.16
N LEU A 753 -16.06 16.63 15.10
CA LEU A 753 -16.25 17.32 16.38
C LEU A 753 -15.41 16.62 17.46
N PHE A 754 -14.41 17.33 17.98
CA PHE A 754 -13.59 16.91 19.09
C PHE A 754 -14.12 17.54 20.37
N THR A 755 -14.63 16.72 21.28
CA THR A 755 -15.14 17.16 22.58
C THR A 755 -14.15 16.81 23.68
N PRO A 756 -13.84 17.75 24.60
CA PRO A 756 -12.85 17.54 25.64
C PRO A 756 -13.37 16.60 26.71
N ARG A 757 -12.48 15.82 27.33
CA ARG A 757 -12.80 15.01 28.52
C ARG A 757 -12.61 15.77 29.84
N THR A 758 -11.88 16.87 29.78
CA THR A 758 -11.45 17.64 30.96
C THR A 758 -12.50 18.64 31.46
N SER A 759 -13.50 18.98 30.64
CA SER A 759 -14.55 19.96 30.97
C SER A 759 -15.94 19.43 30.60
N LYS A 760 -16.99 20.01 31.21
CA LYS A 760 -18.40 19.64 30.98
C LYS A 760 -19.08 20.55 29.95
N PRO A 761 -20.07 20.04 29.20
CA PRO A 761 -20.87 20.86 28.30
C PRO A 761 -21.79 21.85 29.06
N PRO A 762 -22.29 22.92 28.40
CA PRO A 762 -22.07 23.25 27.00
C PRO A 762 -20.68 23.82 26.74
N TRP A 763 -19.97 23.30 25.73
CA TRP A 763 -18.60 23.71 25.44
C TRP A 763 -18.56 24.94 24.54
N GLN A 764 -17.68 25.90 24.87
CA GLN A 764 -17.19 26.86 23.88
C GLN A 764 -16.53 26.10 22.72
N VAL A 765 -16.68 26.58 21.50
CA VAL A 765 -16.17 25.88 20.32
C VAL A 765 -15.21 26.71 19.49
N VAL A 766 -14.13 26.06 19.06
CA VAL A 766 -13.19 26.57 18.09
C VAL A 766 -13.44 25.87 16.76
N ILE A 767 -13.78 26.61 15.71
CA ILE A 767 -13.82 26.09 14.36
C ILE A 767 -12.42 26.23 13.76
N TYR A 768 -11.81 25.10 13.41
CA TYR A 768 -10.47 25.05 12.85
C TYR A 768 -10.50 24.97 11.32
N PHE A 769 -9.74 25.85 10.66
CA PHE A 769 -9.53 25.82 9.21
C PHE A 769 -8.07 25.48 8.88
N PRO A 770 -7.81 24.44 8.06
CA PRO A 770 -6.51 23.80 7.97
C PRO A 770 -5.45 24.57 7.16
N THR A 771 -4.22 24.04 7.22
CA THR A 771 -3.09 24.46 6.37
C THR A 771 -3.29 24.02 4.91
N GLY A 772 -2.38 24.47 4.02
CA GLY A 772 -2.44 24.15 2.59
C GLY A 772 -2.29 22.65 2.26
N SER A 773 -1.85 21.81 3.19
CA SER A 773 -1.79 20.36 2.92
C SER A 773 -3.18 19.71 2.82
N ALA A 774 -4.24 20.39 3.27
CA ALA A 774 -5.61 19.89 3.18
C ALA A 774 -6.13 19.70 1.75
N THR A 775 -5.57 20.41 0.77
CA THR A 775 -5.97 20.35 -0.64
C THR A 775 -5.26 19.23 -1.40
N GLN A 776 -4.36 18.48 -0.76
CA GLN A 776 -3.64 17.37 -1.38
C GLN A 776 -4.51 16.11 -1.43
N ARG A 777 -4.33 15.29 -2.47
CA ARG A 777 -5.13 14.06 -2.69
C ARG A 777 -5.08 13.07 -1.51
N ASN A 778 -3.94 12.97 -0.82
CA ASN A 778 -3.72 12.02 0.28
C ASN A 778 -3.74 12.72 1.66
N ALA A 779 -4.36 13.89 1.77
CA ALA A 779 -4.39 14.64 3.01
C ALA A 779 -5.05 13.83 4.15
N ASP A 780 -4.42 13.85 5.33
CA ASP A 780 -4.96 13.27 6.56
C ASP A 780 -5.36 14.37 7.53
N VAL A 781 -6.60 14.31 8.01
CA VAL A 781 -7.14 15.22 9.02
C VAL A 781 -6.34 15.11 10.32
N MET A 782 -5.84 13.92 10.66
CA MET A 782 -5.10 13.70 11.90
C MET A 782 -3.73 14.36 11.90
N ALA A 783 -3.13 14.60 10.74
CA ALA A 783 -1.90 15.40 10.63
C ALA A 783 -2.07 16.85 11.12
N GLN A 784 -3.31 17.39 11.11
CA GLN A 784 -3.60 18.76 11.54
C GLN A 784 -3.78 18.92 13.05
N VAL A 785 -3.89 17.82 13.80
CA VAL A 785 -4.15 17.84 15.26
C VAL A 785 -3.15 18.70 16.01
N ARG A 786 -1.89 18.78 15.56
CA ARG A 786 -0.86 19.60 16.21
C ARG A 786 -1.26 21.08 16.35
N PHE A 787 -2.13 21.59 15.49
CA PHE A 787 -2.49 23.00 15.45
C PHE A 787 -3.67 23.35 16.36
N PHE A 788 -4.45 22.36 16.83
CA PHE A 788 -5.66 22.61 17.62
C PHE A 788 -5.83 21.73 18.87
N ASP A 789 -4.97 20.74 19.10
CA ASP A 789 -5.09 19.82 20.25
C ASP A 789 -5.04 20.56 21.60
N SER A 790 -4.34 21.68 21.68
CA SER A 790 -4.22 22.52 22.88
C SER A 790 -5.57 23.11 23.29
N PHE A 791 -6.44 23.43 22.33
CA PHE A 791 -7.80 23.92 22.61
C PHE A 791 -8.64 22.84 23.27
N VAL A 792 -8.55 21.60 22.75
CA VAL A 792 -9.27 20.46 23.33
C VAL A 792 -8.73 20.13 24.72
N LYS A 793 -7.40 20.08 24.88
CA LYS A 793 -6.75 19.87 26.19
C LYS A 793 -7.14 20.95 27.20
N SER A 794 -7.34 22.20 26.76
CA SER A 794 -7.77 23.29 27.63
C SER A 794 -9.22 23.16 28.11
N GLY A 795 -10.04 22.31 27.48
CA GLY A 795 -11.46 22.15 27.83
C GLY A 795 -12.43 22.82 26.86
N ARG A 796 -12.01 23.11 25.61
CA ARG A 796 -12.88 23.62 24.54
C ARG A 796 -13.20 22.53 23.53
N ALA A 797 -14.36 22.58 22.91
CA ALA A 797 -14.64 21.74 21.75
C ALA A 797 -13.90 22.31 20.52
N VAL A 798 -13.44 21.44 19.63
CA VAL A 798 -12.94 21.83 18.31
C VAL A 798 -13.80 21.20 17.24
N PHE A 799 -14.24 22.00 16.29
CA PHE A 799 -14.95 21.54 15.11
C PHE A 799 -14.10 21.72 13.85
N PHE A 800 -13.88 20.64 13.12
CA PHE A 800 -13.14 20.63 11.87
C PHE A 800 -14.09 20.30 10.72
N PRO A 801 -14.52 21.28 9.92
CA PRO A 801 -15.26 21.03 8.68
C PRO A 801 -14.36 20.57 7.53
N VAL A 802 -14.76 19.51 6.83
CA VAL A 802 -14.17 19.11 5.54
C VAL A 802 -14.80 19.95 4.44
N SER A 803 -14.12 21.04 4.08
CA SER A 803 -14.57 21.96 3.04
C SER A 803 -14.38 21.39 1.62
N LYS A 804 -15.11 21.92 0.63
CA LYS A 804 -14.96 21.55 -0.78
C LYS A 804 -13.52 21.59 -1.27
N GLY A 805 -13.09 20.60 -2.03
CA GLY A 805 -11.73 20.51 -2.59
C GLY A 805 -10.68 20.03 -1.58
N MET A 806 -11.09 19.58 -0.38
CA MET A 806 -10.19 19.11 0.67
C MET A 806 -10.54 17.68 1.11
N TYR A 807 -9.52 16.91 1.52
CA TYR A 807 -9.68 15.56 2.07
C TYR A 807 -10.63 14.67 1.25
N GLN A 808 -11.67 14.10 1.87
CA GLN A 808 -12.65 13.23 1.20
C GLN A 808 -13.49 13.96 0.13
N ARG A 809 -13.43 15.30 0.08
CA ARG A 809 -14.08 16.17 -0.90
C ARG A 809 -13.10 16.76 -1.91
N TYR A 810 -11.93 16.15 -2.07
CA TYR A 810 -10.91 16.54 -3.05
C TYR A 810 -11.44 16.49 -4.50
N ASP A 811 -11.12 17.52 -5.28
CA ASP A 811 -11.51 17.67 -6.69
C ASP A 811 -10.46 18.39 -7.56
N ASP A 812 -9.17 18.17 -7.26
CA ASP A 812 -8.02 18.77 -7.97
C ASP A 812 -8.00 20.32 -7.91
N PHE A 813 -8.56 20.92 -6.84
CA PHE A 813 -8.61 22.36 -6.60
C PHE A 813 -7.28 23.10 -6.86
N ASP A 814 -6.15 22.53 -6.44
CA ASP A 814 -4.83 23.16 -6.59
C ASP A 814 -4.40 23.36 -8.05
N SER A 815 -5.03 22.65 -8.99
CA SER A 815 -4.78 22.84 -10.42
C SER A 815 -5.60 23.98 -11.05
N ILE A 816 -6.56 24.54 -10.32
CA ILE A 816 -7.50 25.54 -10.83
C ILE A 816 -6.85 26.94 -10.78
N PRO A 817 -6.70 27.64 -11.92
CA PRO A 817 -6.20 29.01 -11.90
C PRO A 817 -7.10 29.92 -11.06
N ARG A 818 -6.52 30.81 -10.25
CA ARG A 818 -7.29 31.69 -9.34
C ARG A 818 -8.25 32.64 -10.05
N SER A 819 -7.94 33.01 -11.28
CA SER A 819 -8.82 33.82 -12.13
C SER A 819 -10.02 33.05 -12.68
N ALA A 820 -10.02 31.71 -12.60
CA ALA A 820 -11.08 30.89 -13.14
C ALA A 820 -12.37 30.99 -12.30
N PRO A 821 -13.55 30.98 -12.94
CA PRO A 821 -14.83 30.94 -12.23
C PRO A 821 -14.96 29.77 -11.24
N ALA A 822 -14.30 28.65 -11.53
CA ALA A 822 -14.26 27.48 -10.65
C ALA A 822 -13.55 27.76 -9.32
N TYR A 823 -12.46 28.54 -9.31
CA TYR A 823 -11.79 28.94 -8.06
C TYR A 823 -12.73 29.77 -7.19
N ARG A 824 -13.44 30.74 -7.81
CA ARG A 824 -14.43 31.54 -7.09
C ARG A 824 -15.54 30.68 -6.48
N ALA A 825 -16.03 29.68 -7.20
CA ALA A 825 -17.04 28.76 -6.69
C ALA A 825 -16.56 27.99 -5.45
N HIS A 826 -15.27 27.60 -5.39
CA HIS A 826 -14.69 26.97 -4.20
C HIS A 826 -14.63 27.91 -3.00
N VAL A 827 -14.19 29.15 -3.21
CA VAL A 827 -14.12 30.14 -2.13
C VAL A 827 -15.51 30.42 -1.53
N ILE A 828 -16.54 30.53 -2.38
CA ILE A 828 -17.93 30.66 -1.93
C ILE A 828 -18.38 29.40 -1.18
N ALA A 829 -18.07 28.21 -1.71
CA ALA A 829 -18.37 26.94 -1.08
C ALA A 829 -17.77 26.82 0.32
N TRP A 830 -16.52 27.27 0.54
CA TRP A 830 -15.90 27.24 1.88
C TRP A 830 -16.61 28.13 2.89
N SER A 831 -17.08 29.31 2.47
CA SER A 831 -17.89 30.18 3.30
C SER A 831 -19.23 29.53 3.66
N ASN A 832 -19.89 28.90 2.67
CA ASN A 832 -21.14 28.19 2.88
C ASN A 832 -20.95 26.99 3.82
N ASP A 833 -19.89 26.20 3.63
CA ASP A 833 -19.55 25.06 4.48
C ASP A 833 -19.29 25.50 5.93
N LEU A 834 -18.57 26.61 6.13
CA LEU A 834 -18.36 27.22 7.45
C LEU A 834 -19.69 27.68 8.08
N GLY A 835 -20.54 28.35 7.32
CA GLY A 835 -21.85 28.79 7.78
C GLY A 835 -22.74 27.61 8.22
N ARG A 836 -22.81 26.56 7.39
CA ARG A 836 -23.56 25.32 7.69
C ARG A 836 -22.99 24.56 8.88
N SER A 837 -21.68 24.65 9.08
CA SER A 837 -21.02 24.11 10.28
C SER A 837 -21.47 24.83 11.55
N ILE A 838 -21.61 26.16 11.49
CA ILE A 838 -22.14 26.94 12.61
C ILE A 838 -23.62 26.62 12.84
N ASP A 839 -24.42 26.47 11.78
CA ASP A 839 -25.83 26.02 11.92
C ASP A 839 -25.89 24.69 12.68
N TYR A 840 -25.05 23.71 12.30
CA TYR A 840 -24.96 22.42 12.98
C TYR A 840 -24.58 22.59 14.45
N LEU A 841 -23.53 23.36 14.76
CA LEU A 841 -23.08 23.59 16.13
C LEU A 841 -24.14 24.28 17.00
N GLN A 842 -24.88 25.23 16.43
CA GLN A 842 -25.98 25.93 17.11
C GLN A 842 -27.22 25.06 17.32
N SER A 843 -27.37 23.98 16.54
CA SER A 843 -28.45 23.00 16.73
C SER A 843 -28.21 22.04 17.91
N ARG A 844 -26.98 22.00 18.44
CA ARG A 844 -26.60 21.09 19.53
C ARG A 844 -26.84 21.72 20.91
N THR A 845 -27.28 20.90 21.86
CA THR A 845 -27.54 21.34 23.25
C THR A 845 -26.29 21.33 24.13
N ASP A 846 -25.24 20.63 23.73
CA ASP A 846 -23.99 20.49 24.46
C ASP A 846 -22.85 21.38 23.91
N ILE A 847 -23.17 22.25 22.95
CA ILE A 847 -22.28 23.28 22.43
C ILE A 847 -22.86 24.65 22.79
N ASP A 848 -22.01 25.56 23.29
CA ASP A 848 -22.37 26.96 23.46
C ASP A 848 -22.25 27.68 22.11
N GLY A 849 -23.33 27.64 21.34
CA GLY A 849 -23.43 28.29 20.02
C GLY A 849 -23.30 29.82 20.03
N SER A 850 -23.19 30.45 21.21
CA SER A 850 -22.92 31.88 21.36
C SER A 850 -21.43 32.20 21.48
N ARG A 851 -20.58 31.19 21.76
CA ARG A 851 -19.14 31.32 22.01
C ARG A 851 -18.32 30.51 20.99
N ILE A 852 -18.32 31.03 19.77
CA ILE A 852 -17.63 30.42 18.62
C ILE A 852 -16.41 31.25 18.24
N ALA A 853 -15.23 30.63 18.20
CA ALA A 853 -14.02 31.22 17.64
C ALA A 853 -13.63 30.58 16.30
N TYR A 854 -12.98 31.35 15.44
CA TYR A 854 -12.32 30.86 14.23
C TYR A 854 -10.81 30.75 14.46
N VAL A 855 -10.21 29.61 14.14
CA VAL A 855 -8.74 29.47 14.11
C VAL A 855 -8.33 28.98 12.73
N GLY A 856 -7.56 29.78 12.02
CA GLY A 856 -7.00 29.43 10.73
C GLY A 856 -5.48 29.29 10.80
N SER A 857 -4.92 28.25 10.17
CA SER A 857 -3.47 28.06 10.07
C SER A 857 -3.01 28.17 8.62
N SER A 858 -1.98 28.97 8.34
CA SER A 858 -1.41 29.19 7.00
C SER A 858 -2.47 29.51 5.94
N PHE A 859 -2.93 28.52 5.16
CA PHE A 859 -4.03 28.66 4.21
C PHE A 859 -5.33 29.12 4.87
N GLY A 860 -5.72 28.53 6.01
CA GLY A 860 -6.89 28.98 6.78
C GLY A 860 -6.73 30.38 7.36
N ALA A 861 -5.50 30.76 7.76
CA ALA A 861 -5.22 32.12 8.22
C ALA A 861 -5.35 33.13 7.08
N ARG A 862 -4.89 32.77 5.88
CA ARG A 862 -5.02 33.57 4.65
C ARG A 862 -6.49 33.78 4.24
N MET A 863 -7.34 32.77 4.37
CA MET A 863 -8.77 32.89 4.07
C MET A 863 -9.57 33.55 5.21
N GLY A 864 -8.98 33.65 6.40
CA GLY A 864 -9.58 34.24 7.60
C GLY A 864 -10.24 35.61 7.40
N PRO A 865 -9.58 36.60 6.76
CA PRO A 865 -10.19 37.91 6.53
C PRO A 865 -11.51 37.83 5.76
N LEU A 866 -11.59 36.94 4.77
CA LEU A 866 -12.80 36.73 3.97
C LEU A 866 -13.87 36.02 4.79
N LEU A 867 -13.54 34.86 5.36
CA LEU A 867 -14.50 34.00 6.06
C LEU A 867 -15.06 34.68 7.33
N VAL A 868 -14.22 35.37 8.11
CA VAL A 868 -14.65 36.07 9.33
C VAL A 868 -15.43 37.34 9.02
N ALA A 869 -15.14 38.03 7.91
CA ALA A 869 -15.89 39.23 7.53
C ALA A 869 -17.35 38.93 7.16
N VAL A 870 -17.59 37.79 6.49
CA VAL A 870 -18.94 37.40 6.03
C VAL A 870 -19.73 36.61 7.06
N GLU A 871 -19.06 35.99 8.06
CA GLU A 871 -19.71 35.22 9.11
C GLU A 871 -19.68 35.95 10.47
N ARG A 872 -20.77 36.66 10.77
CA ARG A 872 -20.90 37.51 11.96
C ARG A 872 -21.12 36.73 13.27
N ARG A 873 -21.42 35.43 13.21
CA ARG A 873 -21.61 34.59 14.41
C ARG A 873 -20.29 34.24 15.10
N ILE A 874 -19.17 34.33 14.39
CA ILE A 874 -17.82 34.21 14.97
C ILE A 874 -17.58 35.39 15.92
N LYS A 875 -17.13 35.08 17.14
CA LYS A 875 -16.88 36.07 18.20
C LYS A 875 -15.45 36.58 18.26
N THR A 876 -14.50 35.77 17.81
CA THR A 876 -13.08 36.13 17.75
C THR A 876 -12.36 35.23 16.74
N ALA A 877 -11.24 35.70 16.20
CA ALA A 877 -10.40 34.93 15.28
C ALA A 877 -8.93 34.88 15.72
N ILE A 878 -8.26 33.78 15.40
CA ILE A 878 -6.81 33.59 15.55
C ILE A 878 -6.26 33.11 14.20
N TRP A 879 -5.21 33.77 13.72
CA TRP A 879 -4.55 33.49 12.46
C TRP A 879 -3.08 33.13 12.72
N LEU A 880 -2.74 31.86 12.52
CA LEU A 880 -1.38 31.32 12.70
C LEU A 880 -0.66 31.30 11.35
N GLY A 881 0.50 31.98 11.24
CA GLY A 881 1.22 32.12 9.96
C GLY A 881 0.38 32.86 8.91
N GLY A 882 -0.39 33.86 9.32
CA GLY A 882 -1.37 34.56 8.48
C GLY A 882 -0.78 35.70 7.65
N GLY A 883 -1.35 35.97 6.47
CA GLY A 883 -0.95 37.10 5.64
C GLY A 883 -1.69 37.10 4.31
N LEU A 884 -1.59 38.19 3.57
CA LEU A 884 -2.19 38.31 2.24
C LEU A 884 -1.52 37.38 1.23
N SER A 885 -2.27 37.00 0.21
CA SER A 885 -1.80 36.12 -0.85
C SER A 885 -0.79 36.83 -1.75
N LEU A 886 0.31 36.19 -2.07
CA LEU A 886 1.25 36.72 -3.07
C LEU A 886 0.82 36.43 -4.51
N GLU A 887 -0.24 35.66 -4.71
CA GLU A 887 -0.90 35.54 -6.01
C GLU A 887 -2.19 36.36 -6.00
N ARG A 888 -2.45 37.08 -7.10
CA ARG A 888 -3.67 37.85 -7.28
C ARG A 888 -4.88 36.94 -7.41
N SER A 889 -5.95 37.30 -6.72
CA SER A 889 -7.29 36.72 -6.89
C SER A 889 -8.23 37.81 -7.45
N PRO A 890 -9.33 37.43 -8.13
CA PRO A 890 -10.39 38.38 -8.46
C PRO A 890 -10.88 39.12 -7.20
N PRO A 891 -11.21 40.42 -7.27
CA PRO A 891 -11.49 41.22 -6.08
C PRO A 891 -12.60 40.66 -5.18
N GLU A 892 -13.60 39.97 -5.76
CA GLU A 892 -14.71 39.38 -5.02
C GLU A 892 -14.33 38.16 -4.16
N VAL A 893 -13.12 37.62 -4.33
CA VAL A 893 -12.58 36.47 -3.57
C VAL A 893 -11.16 36.73 -3.03
N ASP A 894 -10.69 37.97 -3.11
CA ASP A 894 -9.40 38.37 -2.53
C ASP A 894 -9.61 38.80 -1.07
N PRO A 895 -9.04 38.08 -0.07
CA PRO A 895 -9.17 38.42 1.35
C PRO A 895 -8.76 39.85 1.71
N PHE A 896 -7.89 40.51 0.93
CA PHE A 896 -7.52 41.91 1.18
C PHE A 896 -8.73 42.85 1.14
N ASN A 897 -9.69 42.58 0.25
CA ASN A 897 -10.91 43.38 0.12
C ASN A 897 -11.91 43.17 1.27
N PHE A 898 -11.74 42.09 2.05
CA PHE A 898 -12.60 41.75 3.18
C PHE A 898 -12.02 42.21 4.52
N ALA A 899 -10.70 42.37 4.62
CA ALA A 899 -10.03 42.77 5.86
C ALA A 899 -10.64 44.01 6.54
N PRO A 900 -11.01 45.11 5.83
CA PRO A 900 -11.65 46.27 6.46
C PRO A 900 -13.02 46.00 7.08
N ARG A 901 -13.62 44.84 6.82
CA ARG A 901 -14.97 44.44 7.28
C ARG A 901 -14.95 43.43 8.41
N VAL A 902 -13.76 42.97 8.79
CA VAL A 902 -13.53 42.18 10.00
C VAL A 902 -13.58 43.13 11.18
N HIS A 903 -14.65 43.08 11.98
CA HIS A 903 -14.81 43.90 13.18
C HIS A 903 -14.67 43.07 14.47
N GLN A 904 -14.66 41.75 14.34
CA GLN A 904 -14.37 40.80 15.40
C GLN A 904 -12.93 41.00 15.88
N PRO A 905 -12.63 40.74 17.17
CA PRO A 905 -11.26 40.66 17.68
C PRO A 905 -10.41 39.66 16.89
N VAL A 906 -9.17 40.06 16.57
CA VAL A 906 -8.23 39.25 15.78
C VAL A 906 -6.85 39.17 16.44
N LEU A 907 -6.36 37.95 16.64
CA LEU A 907 -4.96 37.67 16.96
C LEU A 907 -4.24 37.14 15.72
N MET A 908 -3.14 37.78 15.35
CA MET A 908 -2.16 37.25 14.39
C MET A 908 -0.94 36.78 15.15
N ILE A 909 -0.48 35.55 14.91
CA ILE A 909 0.77 35.00 15.44
C ILE A 909 1.62 34.53 14.26
N ASN A 910 2.76 35.18 14.05
CA ASN A 910 3.53 35.11 12.81
C ASN A 910 5.03 35.07 13.07
N GLY A 911 5.78 34.50 12.14
CA GLY A 911 7.22 34.65 12.10
C GLY A 911 7.65 35.95 11.43
N ARG A 912 8.68 36.59 11.98
CA ARG A 912 9.35 37.75 11.39
C ARG A 912 10.20 37.39 10.17
N LEU A 913 10.65 36.14 10.08
CA LEU A 913 11.43 35.61 8.96
C LEU A 913 10.55 34.85 7.96
N ASP A 914 9.23 35.00 8.05
CA ASP A 914 8.28 34.30 7.19
C ASP A 914 8.41 34.76 5.73
N TRP A 915 8.97 33.90 4.88
CA TRP A 915 9.08 34.16 3.44
C TRP A 915 7.81 33.82 2.64
N ILE A 916 6.96 32.95 3.17
CA ILE A 916 5.66 32.60 2.55
C ILE A 916 4.72 33.79 2.62
N ARG A 917 4.75 34.52 3.73
CA ARG A 917 4.02 35.76 4.01
C ARG A 917 4.98 36.81 4.55
N PRO A 918 5.77 37.49 3.70
CA PRO A 918 6.70 38.51 4.16
C PRO A 918 6.00 39.58 5.00
N PRO A 919 6.52 39.92 6.20
CA PRO A 919 5.86 40.86 7.09
C PRO A 919 5.54 42.20 6.44
N GLU A 920 6.48 42.76 5.69
CA GLU A 920 6.41 44.11 5.12
C GLU A 920 5.35 44.22 4.02
N THR A 921 5.22 43.20 3.18
CA THR A 921 4.37 43.24 1.98
C THR A 921 3.03 42.54 2.17
N THR A 922 2.88 41.67 3.19
CA THR A 922 1.66 40.88 3.39
C THR A 922 1.07 40.95 4.79
N GLN A 923 1.85 40.74 5.84
CA GLN A 923 1.33 40.64 7.21
C GLN A 923 0.95 42.02 7.77
N PHE A 924 1.85 43.01 7.69
CA PHE A 924 1.58 44.35 8.18
C PHE A 924 0.49 45.05 7.37
N PRO A 925 0.45 44.97 6.03
CA PRO A 925 -0.68 45.47 5.27
C PRO A 925 -2.01 44.83 5.68
N LEU A 926 -2.06 43.51 5.90
CA LEU A 926 -3.27 42.85 6.43
C LEU A 926 -3.69 43.43 7.77
N PHE A 927 -2.78 43.44 8.75
CA PHE A 927 -3.07 43.88 10.12
C PHE A 927 -3.55 45.33 10.18
N ARG A 928 -2.97 46.20 9.34
CA ARG A 928 -3.41 47.60 9.20
C ARG A 928 -4.75 47.73 8.50
N ALA A 929 -5.05 46.87 7.54
CA ALA A 929 -6.30 46.89 6.79
C ALA A 929 -7.50 46.38 7.60
N LEU A 930 -7.28 45.72 8.74
CA LEU A 930 -8.36 45.20 9.59
C LEU A 930 -9.28 46.32 10.09
N GLY A 931 -10.59 46.11 9.92
CA GLY A 931 -11.64 46.95 10.52
C GLY A 931 -11.83 46.73 12.03
N THR A 932 -10.99 45.91 12.65
CA THR A 932 -10.98 45.58 14.07
C THR A 932 -10.45 46.77 14.87
N ALA A 933 -11.07 47.05 16.01
CA ALA A 933 -10.60 48.12 16.90
C ALA A 933 -9.18 47.83 17.40
N GLU A 934 -8.35 48.86 17.57
CA GLU A 934 -6.93 48.72 17.94
C GLU A 934 -6.74 47.94 19.25
N GLN A 935 -7.60 48.14 20.25
CA GLN A 935 -7.53 47.39 21.51
C GLN A 935 -7.89 45.90 21.38
N ASP A 936 -8.54 45.53 20.28
CA ASP A 936 -9.08 44.19 20.01
C ASP A 936 -8.35 43.47 18.86
N LYS A 937 -7.25 44.03 18.35
CA LYS A 937 -6.33 43.32 17.45
C LYS A 937 -4.92 43.28 18.01
N ARG A 938 -4.23 42.16 17.80
CA ARG A 938 -2.83 41.98 18.23
C ARG A 938 -2.03 41.21 17.21
N HIS A 939 -0.80 41.64 16.95
CA HIS A 939 0.15 40.95 16.07
C HIS A 939 1.38 40.54 16.88
N VAL A 940 1.52 39.23 17.12
CA VAL A 940 2.66 38.63 17.80
C VAL A 940 3.66 38.16 16.75
N LEU A 941 4.89 38.70 16.81
CA LEU A 941 5.99 38.31 15.93
C LEU A 941 7.05 37.55 16.73
N SER A 942 7.42 36.36 16.25
CA SER A 942 8.58 35.61 16.73
C SER A 942 9.73 35.65 15.74
N GLU A 943 10.98 35.51 16.21
CA GLU A 943 12.16 35.34 15.36
C GLU A 943 12.20 33.91 14.77
N SER A 944 11.22 33.61 13.91
CA SER A 944 11.01 32.32 13.27
C SER A 944 10.51 32.50 11.84
N GLY A 945 10.50 31.41 11.05
CA GLY A 945 9.89 31.35 9.71
C GLY A 945 8.36 31.29 9.75
N HIS A 946 7.72 30.63 8.78
CA HIS A 946 6.27 30.68 8.60
C HIS A 946 5.39 30.36 9.83
N PHE A 947 5.73 29.33 10.61
CA PHE A 947 5.04 29.02 11.86
C PHE A 947 5.86 29.46 13.09
N PRO A 948 5.25 30.21 14.02
CA PRO A 948 5.84 30.52 15.30
C PRO A 948 6.17 29.27 16.14
N PRO A 949 7.09 29.37 17.12
CA PRO A 949 7.30 28.32 18.11
C PRO A 949 5.98 27.96 18.82
N ARG A 950 5.71 26.66 18.95
CA ARG A 950 4.43 26.16 19.47
C ARG A 950 4.08 26.67 20.87
N GLU A 951 5.08 26.91 21.71
CA GLU A 951 4.85 27.50 23.04
C GLU A 951 4.19 28.88 22.93
N ILE A 952 4.66 29.72 22.00
CA ILE A 952 4.09 31.05 21.74
C ILE A 952 2.70 30.89 21.15
N GLU A 953 2.52 30.02 20.16
CA GLU A 953 1.20 29.75 19.56
C GLU A 953 0.16 29.39 20.62
N VAL A 954 0.48 28.42 21.49
CA VAL A 954 -0.44 27.93 22.53
C VAL A 954 -0.70 28.99 23.59
N ARG A 955 0.35 29.63 24.13
CA ARG A 955 0.21 30.63 25.20
C ARG A 955 -0.66 31.80 24.76
N GLU A 956 -0.36 32.39 23.60
CA GLU A 956 -1.09 33.57 23.13
C GLU A 956 -2.51 33.21 22.68
N SER A 957 -2.71 32.05 22.04
CA SER A 957 -4.04 31.61 21.61
C SER A 957 -4.99 31.33 22.77
N LEU A 958 -4.53 30.61 23.81
CA LEU A 958 -5.37 30.31 24.97
C LEU A 958 -5.73 31.58 25.75
N ALA A 959 -4.77 32.47 25.99
CA ALA A 959 -5.02 33.76 26.64
C ALA A 959 -6.02 34.63 25.84
N TRP A 960 -5.97 34.57 24.51
CA TRP A 960 -6.90 35.28 23.65
C TRP A 960 -8.32 34.71 23.71
N LEU A 961 -8.45 33.38 23.65
CA LEU A 961 -9.76 32.72 23.80
C LEU A 961 -10.36 32.96 25.18
N ASP A 962 -9.56 32.94 26.24
CA ASP A 962 -10.02 33.25 27.60
C ASP A 962 -10.55 34.69 27.70
N ARG A 963 -9.90 35.65 27.03
CA ARG A 963 -10.35 37.05 27.01
C ARG A 963 -11.69 37.25 26.31
N TYR A 964 -11.92 36.61 25.16
CA TYR A 964 -13.09 36.92 24.31
C TYR A 964 -14.22 35.89 24.37
N LEU A 965 -13.94 34.64 24.72
CA LEU A 965 -14.97 33.62 24.97
C LEU A 965 -15.20 33.41 26.47
N GLY A 966 -14.24 33.76 27.32
CA GLY A 966 -14.22 33.46 28.75
C GLY A 966 -13.35 32.24 29.06
N PRO A 967 -12.84 32.11 30.29
CA PRO A 967 -12.03 30.98 30.72
C PRO A 967 -12.83 29.67 30.75
N VAL A 968 -12.13 28.56 30.60
CA VAL A 968 -12.63 27.19 30.75
C VAL A 968 -12.07 26.61 32.04
N TRP A 969 -12.93 25.95 32.83
CA TRP A 969 -12.60 25.43 34.18
C TRP A 969 -12.80 23.92 34.25
#